data_AF-A0A960J875-F1
#
_entry.id   AF-A0A960J875-F1
#
_cell.length_a   1.000
_cell.length_b   1.000
_cell.length_c   1.000
_cell.angle_alpha   90.00
_cell.angle_beta   90.00
_cell.angle_gamma   90.00
#
_symmetry.space_group_name_H-M   'P 1'
#
loop_
_entity.id
_entity.type
_entity.pdbx_description
1 polymer ?
#
loop_
_entity_poly.entity_id
_entity_poly.type
_entity_poly.pdbx_seq_one_letter_code
_entity_poly.pdbx_strand_id
1 'polypeptide(L)'
;MRKAIWLALLSVALLGGAEWERATLAEAGLETRWLDAARDYALSGGGSGVVIRGGKLVYAWGDLDALYDLKSSTKSFGATALGVALADGKVTLDEKVAECLPGFATPPPQNRLNSWITEATLFHLATQTAGFAKPGGYEPILTQPGEEWAYSDGGPNWLADCLTHVYKQDLQELMFDRVFGPIGIGREELRWRNNQYRTHEMEGVGRREFGSGIHANVKAMARFGWLWRQGGVWDGKQILPSDFVARATHPQPELAGLPVRDPTQYPGAAEHYGMLWWTNGDGAIKGVPRDAFWSWGLYDSLIFVVPSLDMVVARAGKSIGDGDWRGSDYGKLAPFFRPLVKATGAPYPQSEVIRSMRWAPKETIARKAKGSDNWPLTWTAEDVLFTAYGDGWGFEPRVETKLSLGFAKVTGGPEDFEGGNVRTESGERTGQGAKGKKASGLLMVDGVLYLAVRNAGNAQLAWSEDSGATWTWSDWRFETSFGAPGFLNFSKNDAGARDGFVYLYSQDADSAYEGADALVLARVPKERIREKEAYEYFSGLSDGGPSWSSDVAERAGTLNNPGRVYRSSVSYDAGLGRYLACVILPEDDTRFSGGFSVFEAPEPWGPWRTVYYAEQWDVGPGESCHFPTKWMSEDGRTVHMVFSGEDSFSVRKAVFEAGR
;
A
#
# COMPACT_ATOMS: atom_id res chain seq x y z
N MET A 1 8.27 -26.54 -49.02
CA MET A 1 8.61 -25.10 -49.00
C MET A 1 7.82 -24.44 -47.88
N ARG A 2 8.43 -24.34 -46.69
CA ARG A 2 7.84 -23.72 -45.50
C ARG A 2 8.31 -22.26 -45.46
N LYS A 3 7.38 -21.30 -45.48
CA LYS A 3 7.68 -19.88 -45.27
C LYS A 3 7.69 -19.63 -43.76
N ALA A 4 8.89 -19.42 -43.21
CA ALA A 4 9.07 -18.91 -41.86
C ALA A 4 8.75 -17.41 -41.86
N ILE A 5 7.74 -17.03 -41.08
CA ILE A 5 7.46 -15.64 -40.72
C ILE A 5 8.43 -15.31 -39.60
N TRP A 6 9.38 -14.42 -39.86
CA TRP A 6 10.22 -13.82 -38.83
C TRP A 6 9.35 -12.85 -38.04
N LEU A 7 9.01 -13.20 -36.80
CA LEU A 7 8.60 -12.21 -35.82
C LEU A 7 9.81 -11.32 -35.54
N ALA A 8 9.67 -10.03 -35.86
CA ALA A 8 10.60 -9.01 -35.40
C ALA A 8 10.50 -8.95 -33.87
N LEU A 9 11.53 -9.46 -33.19
CA LEU A 9 11.84 -9.10 -31.82
C LEU A 9 12.11 -7.59 -31.80
N LEU A 10 11.13 -6.79 -31.38
CA LEU A 10 11.39 -5.45 -30.87
C LEU A 10 12.15 -5.61 -29.56
N SER A 11 13.46 -5.75 -29.65
CA SER A 11 14.36 -5.44 -28.55
C SER A 11 14.19 -3.96 -28.26
N VAL A 12 13.46 -3.66 -27.18
CA VAL A 12 13.41 -2.36 -26.54
C VAL A 12 14.83 -2.06 -26.05
N ALA A 13 15.59 -1.34 -26.88
CA ALA A 13 16.74 -0.58 -26.43
C ALA A 13 16.22 0.75 -25.88
N LEU A 14 15.70 0.74 -24.66
CA LEU A 14 15.30 1.95 -23.92
C LEU A 14 16.13 1.99 -22.64
N LEU A 15 16.71 3.16 -22.34
CA LEU A 15 17.46 3.57 -21.14
C LEU A 15 19.00 3.68 -21.23
N GLY A 16 19.60 3.64 -22.43
CA GLY A 16 21.05 3.86 -22.62
C GLY A 16 21.51 5.31 -22.87
N GLY A 17 20.65 6.32 -22.74
CA GLY A 17 20.96 7.73 -23.05
C GLY A 17 21.22 8.60 -21.82
N ALA A 18 22.12 9.58 -21.95
CA ALA A 18 22.36 10.62 -20.93
C ALA A 18 21.13 11.51 -20.63
N GLU A 19 20.03 11.35 -21.38
CA GLU A 19 18.76 12.06 -21.20
C GLU A 19 17.61 11.07 -21.15
N TRP A 20 16.66 11.29 -20.23
CA TRP A 20 15.47 10.46 -20.07
C TRP A 20 14.55 10.57 -21.28
N GLU A 21 14.01 9.44 -21.75
CA GLU A 21 12.86 9.48 -22.67
C GLU A 21 11.70 10.21 -21.99
N ARG A 22 10.97 11.04 -22.74
CA ARG A 22 9.84 11.81 -22.23
C ARG A 22 8.51 11.20 -22.66
N ALA A 23 7.50 11.34 -21.81
CA ALA A 23 6.11 11.09 -22.17
C ALA A 23 5.23 12.23 -21.69
N THR A 24 4.11 12.45 -22.39
CA THR A 24 3.07 13.36 -21.94
C THR A 24 2.33 12.80 -20.72
N LEU A 25 1.68 13.68 -19.95
CA LEU A 25 0.85 13.25 -18.83
C LEU A 25 -0.29 12.33 -19.26
N ALA A 26 -0.87 12.55 -20.44
CA ALA A 26 -1.93 11.71 -20.98
C ALA A 26 -1.42 10.29 -21.30
N GLU A 27 -0.25 10.16 -21.96
CA GLU A 27 0.37 8.85 -22.23
C GLU A 27 0.76 8.13 -20.93
N ALA A 28 1.13 8.88 -19.89
CA ALA A 28 1.45 8.34 -18.58
C ALA A 28 0.22 8.07 -17.71
N GLY A 29 -1.00 8.36 -18.17
CA GLY A 29 -2.23 8.23 -17.39
C GLY A 29 -2.20 9.05 -16.08
N LEU A 30 -1.72 10.30 -16.16
CA LEU A 30 -1.56 11.20 -15.01
C LEU A 30 -2.49 12.43 -15.11
N GLU A 31 -3.13 12.75 -14.00
CA GLU A 31 -3.95 13.95 -13.85
C GLU A 31 -3.10 15.18 -13.48
N THR A 32 -3.06 16.16 -14.38
CA THR A 32 -2.25 17.39 -14.25
C THR A 32 -2.49 18.14 -12.94
N ARG A 33 -3.75 18.29 -12.51
CA ARG A 33 -4.10 19.07 -11.31
C ARG A 33 -3.38 18.59 -10.05
N TRP A 34 -3.18 17.28 -9.94
CA TRP A 34 -2.55 16.68 -8.76
C TRP A 34 -1.03 16.79 -8.81
N LEU A 35 -0.43 16.70 -10.00
CA LEU A 35 1.00 16.98 -10.18
C LEU A 35 1.32 18.46 -9.97
N ASP A 36 0.45 19.38 -10.43
CA ASP A 36 0.59 20.81 -10.16
C ASP A 36 0.51 21.08 -8.64
N ALA A 37 -0.42 20.45 -7.93
CA ALA A 37 -0.50 20.56 -6.46
C ALA A 37 0.77 20.06 -5.75
N ALA A 38 1.31 18.90 -6.17
CA ALA A 38 2.58 18.39 -5.64
C ALA A 38 3.75 19.35 -5.91
N ARG A 39 3.83 19.86 -7.14
CA ARG A 39 4.86 20.83 -7.56
C ARG A 39 4.78 22.12 -6.76
N ASP A 40 3.59 22.69 -6.62
CA ASP A 40 3.40 23.97 -5.95
C ASP A 40 3.74 23.85 -4.46
N TYR A 41 3.39 22.71 -3.84
CA TYR A 41 3.85 22.39 -2.49
C TYR A 41 5.38 22.25 -2.44
N ALA A 42 6.01 21.54 -3.38
CA ALA A 42 7.46 21.41 -3.44
C ALA A 42 8.19 22.75 -3.64
N LEU A 43 7.59 23.66 -4.42
CA LEU A 43 8.11 24.99 -4.72
C LEU A 43 7.97 25.97 -3.55
N SER A 44 7.24 25.64 -2.48
CA SER A 44 7.32 26.40 -1.22
C SER A 44 8.74 26.43 -0.65
N GLY A 45 9.52 25.36 -0.87
CA GLY A 45 10.95 25.29 -0.58
C GLY A 45 11.85 25.65 -1.79
N GLY A 46 11.26 26.09 -2.90
CA GLY A 46 11.93 26.28 -4.18
C GLY A 46 12.64 25.02 -4.70
N GLY A 47 13.64 25.24 -5.56
CA GLY A 47 14.48 24.17 -6.11
C GLY A 47 13.88 23.48 -7.33
N SER A 48 14.23 22.21 -7.50
CA SER A 48 13.97 21.44 -8.71
C SER A 48 13.39 20.08 -8.39
N GLY A 49 12.77 19.46 -9.39
CA GLY A 49 12.33 18.08 -9.28
C GLY A 49 11.79 17.49 -10.57
N VAL A 50 11.65 16.18 -10.55
CA VAL A 50 11.22 15.35 -11.67
C VAL A 50 10.33 14.22 -11.20
N VAL A 51 9.39 13.82 -12.04
CA VAL A 51 8.58 12.62 -11.91
C VAL A 51 8.91 11.70 -13.07
N ILE A 52 9.33 10.49 -12.74
CA ILE A 52 9.52 9.37 -13.66
C ILE A 52 8.36 8.41 -13.46
N ARG A 53 7.70 8.01 -14.55
CA ARG A 53 6.69 6.94 -14.55
C ARG A 53 6.85 6.08 -15.80
N GLY A 54 6.79 4.76 -15.71
CA GLY A 54 6.95 3.93 -16.91
C GLY A 54 8.36 3.96 -17.50
N GLY A 55 9.36 4.34 -16.71
CA GLY A 55 10.73 4.57 -17.18
C GLY A 55 10.92 5.85 -17.99
N LYS A 56 9.94 6.76 -17.98
CA LYS A 56 9.96 8.01 -18.74
C LYS A 56 9.82 9.22 -17.84
N LEU A 57 10.47 10.32 -18.19
CA LEU A 57 10.27 11.63 -17.57
C LEU A 57 8.92 12.19 -18.02
N VAL A 58 7.98 12.31 -17.08
CA VAL A 58 6.59 12.73 -17.36
C VAL A 58 6.27 14.12 -16.85
N TYR A 59 7.02 14.59 -15.85
CA TYR A 59 6.79 15.90 -15.25
C TYR A 59 8.09 16.44 -14.63
N ALA A 60 8.30 17.76 -14.65
CA ALA A 60 9.52 18.39 -14.16
C ALA A 60 9.30 19.85 -13.79
N TRP A 61 10.11 20.38 -12.86
CA TRP A 61 10.16 21.79 -12.49
C TRP A 61 11.56 22.21 -12.05
N GLY A 62 11.82 23.52 -12.12
CA GLY A 62 13.10 24.11 -11.71
C GLY A 62 14.24 23.90 -12.71
N ASP A 63 15.46 24.12 -12.25
CA ASP A 63 16.70 23.84 -12.98
C ASP A 63 17.15 22.40 -12.71
N LEU A 64 17.00 21.53 -13.71
CA LEU A 64 17.26 20.09 -13.57
C LEU A 64 18.75 19.74 -13.46
N ASP A 65 19.63 20.67 -13.81
CA ASP A 65 21.10 20.49 -13.80
C ASP A 65 21.75 21.10 -12.54
N ALA A 66 20.98 21.86 -11.75
CA ALA A 66 21.46 22.42 -10.48
C ALA A 66 21.85 21.31 -9.49
N LEU A 67 23.04 21.45 -8.90
CA LEU A 67 23.54 20.57 -7.84
C LEU A 67 23.02 21.03 -6.48
N TYR A 68 22.46 20.10 -5.72
CA TYR A 68 21.97 20.32 -4.37
C TYR A 68 22.73 19.46 -3.37
N ASP A 69 22.99 20.01 -2.17
CA ASP A 69 23.45 19.22 -1.03
C ASP A 69 22.30 18.33 -0.53
N LEU A 70 22.42 17.02 -0.71
CA LEU A 70 21.36 16.07 -0.40
C LEU A 70 21.28 15.71 1.08
N LYS A 71 22.29 16.10 1.87
CA LYS A 71 22.36 15.82 3.31
C LYS A 71 22.10 14.32 3.57
N SER A 72 21.21 13.99 4.52
CA SER A 72 20.93 12.62 4.96
C SER A 72 20.48 11.65 3.87
N SER A 73 19.97 12.10 2.72
CA SER A 73 19.68 11.18 1.60
C SER A 73 20.94 10.44 1.13
N THR A 74 22.13 10.97 1.42
CA THR A 74 23.42 10.28 1.20
C THR A 74 23.46 8.88 1.80
N LYS A 75 22.78 8.64 2.92
CA LYS A 75 22.76 7.33 3.57
C LYS A 75 22.18 6.24 2.65
N SER A 76 21.17 6.57 1.86
CA SER A 76 20.58 5.62 0.91
C SER A 76 21.54 5.30 -0.25
N PHE A 77 22.31 6.28 -0.72
CA PHE A 77 23.39 6.03 -1.70
C PHE A 77 24.50 5.17 -1.11
N GLY A 78 24.89 5.39 0.14
CA GLY A 78 25.88 4.55 0.79
C GLY A 78 25.35 3.13 1.09
N ALA A 79 24.06 2.96 1.38
CA ALA A 79 23.44 1.63 1.50
C ALA A 79 23.59 0.83 0.19
N THR A 80 23.64 1.51 -0.94
CA THR A 80 23.94 0.89 -2.23
C THR A 80 25.36 0.32 -2.27
N ALA A 81 26.34 1.01 -1.68
CA ALA A 81 27.70 0.48 -1.55
C ALA A 81 27.76 -0.78 -0.67
N LEU A 82 26.95 -0.84 0.40
CA LEU A 82 26.77 -2.08 1.17
C LEU A 82 26.16 -3.20 0.32
N GLY A 83 25.14 -2.91 -0.48
CA GLY A 83 24.54 -3.86 -1.42
C GLY A 83 25.56 -4.43 -2.43
N VAL A 84 26.45 -3.57 -2.96
CA VAL A 84 27.56 -4.00 -3.84
C VAL A 84 28.55 -4.91 -3.08
N ALA A 85 28.86 -4.59 -1.82
CA ALA A 85 29.75 -5.41 -0.98
C ALA A 85 29.18 -6.80 -0.67
N LEU A 86 27.87 -6.87 -0.42
CA LEU A 86 27.13 -8.13 -0.25
C LEU A 86 27.15 -8.95 -1.54
N ALA A 87 26.90 -8.32 -2.69
CA ALA A 87 26.95 -8.98 -4.00
C ALA A 87 28.35 -9.56 -4.31
N ASP A 88 29.40 -8.84 -3.91
CA ASP A 88 30.79 -9.26 -4.10
C ASP A 88 31.25 -10.29 -3.04
N GLY A 89 30.40 -10.64 -2.06
CA GLY A 89 30.73 -11.56 -0.97
C GLY A 89 31.84 -11.04 -0.04
N LYS A 90 32.05 -9.72 0.00
CA LYS A 90 33.10 -9.09 0.81
C LYS A 90 32.72 -8.90 2.28
N VAL A 91 31.42 -8.87 2.56
CA VAL A 91 30.85 -8.73 3.90
C VAL A 91 29.55 -9.52 4.00
N THR A 92 29.08 -9.76 5.21
CA THR A 92 27.69 -10.18 5.49
C THR A 92 27.01 -9.21 6.46
N LEU A 93 25.68 -9.21 6.54
CA LEU A 93 24.97 -8.30 7.47
C LEU A 93 25.21 -8.66 8.95
N ASP A 94 25.39 -9.95 9.25
CA ASP A 94 25.59 -10.46 10.61
C ASP A 94 27.07 -10.43 11.05
N GLU A 95 27.98 -10.09 10.14
CA GLU A 95 29.41 -9.94 10.45
C GLU A 95 29.62 -8.81 11.46
N LYS A 96 30.49 -9.07 12.44
CA LYS A 96 30.86 -8.09 13.44
C LYS A 96 31.69 -6.98 12.81
N VAL A 97 31.36 -5.73 13.13
CA VAL A 97 32.06 -4.57 12.58
C VAL A 97 33.55 -4.58 12.98
N ALA A 98 33.87 -5.09 14.16
CA ALA A 98 35.24 -5.21 14.65
C ALA A 98 36.09 -6.24 13.86
N GLU A 99 35.46 -7.23 13.22
CA GLU A 99 36.12 -8.19 12.33
C GLU A 99 36.40 -7.56 10.96
N CYS A 100 35.43 -6.79 10.44
CA CYS A 100 35.57 -6.07 9.18
C CYS A 100 36.56 -4.88 9.25
N LEU A 101 36.58 -4.12 10.36
CA LEU A 101 37.41 -2.94 10.53
C LEU A 101 38.18 -3.00 11.87
N PRO A 102 39.45 -3.45 11.82
CA PRO A 102 40.32 -3.42 13.00
C PRO A 102 40.43 -2.00 13.57
N GLY A 103 40.06 -1.85 14.83
CA GLY A 103 40.06 -0.55 15.50
C GLY A 103 38.72 0.19 15.50
N PHE A 104 37.64 -0.45 15.03
CA PHE A 104 36.27 0.02 15.11
C PHE A 104 35.93 0.66 16.48
N ALA A 105 35.08 1.69 16.41
CA ALA A 105 34.64 2.52 17.53
C ALA A 105 35.76 3.29 18.24
N THR A 106 36.97 3.38 17.66
CA THR A 106 38.07 4.19 18.20
C THR A 106 38.71 5.06 17.13
N PRO A 107 38.80 6.39 17.36
CA PRO A 107 38.38 7.12 18.57
C PRO A 107 36.84 7.22 18.74
N PRO A 108 36.34 7.67 19.92
CA PRO A 108 37.06 7.92 21.16
C PRO A 108 37.39 6.61 21.91
N PRO A 109 38.53 6.50 22.61
CA PRO A 109 38.92 5.28 23.33
C PRO A 109 37.89 4.80 24.37
N GLN A 110 37.08 5.72 24.91
CA GLN A 110 36.02 5.44 25.89
C GLN A 110 34.98 4.45 25.36
N ASN A 111 34.73 4.41 24.05
CA ASN A 111 33.80 3.44 23.47
C ASN A 111 34.24 1.99 23.74
N ARG A 112 35.55 1.70 23.83
CA ARG A 112 36.07 0.36 24.12
C ARG A 112 35.87 -0.08 25.57
N LEU A 113 35.49 0.83 26.47
CA LEU A 113 35.12 0.46 27.84
C LEU A 113 33.79 -0.30 27.87
N ASN A 114 32.98 -0.17 26.82
CA ASN A 114 31.75 -0.92 26.63
C ASN A 114 32.06 -2.24 25.93
N SER A 115 32.15 -3.35 26.66
CA SER A 115 32.53 -4.66 26.10
C SER A 115 31.59 -5.15 24.99
N TRP A 116 30.34 -4.69 24.99
CA TRP A 116 29.33 -5.06 23.99
C TRP A 116 29.49 -4.33 22.65
N ILE A 117 30.34 -3.31 22.52
CA ILE A 117 30.53 -2.61 21.23
C ILE A 117 31.10 -3.53 20.14
N THR A 118 31.85 -4.56 20.52
CA THR A 118 32.35 -5.55 19.56
C THR A 118 31.26 -6.46 19.01
N GLU A 119 30.06 -6.44 19.60
CA GLU A 119 28.89 -7.18 19.13
C GLU A 119 28.08 -6.37 18.09
N ALA A 120 28.46 -5.12 17.81
CA ALA A 120 27.87 -4.39 16.69
C ALA A 120 28.13 -5.12 15.37
N THR A 121 27.13 -5.18 14.50
CA THR A 121 27.18 -5.84 13.20
C THR A 121 26.97 -4.81 12.09
N LEU A 122 27.23 -5.18 10.85
CA LEU A 122 26.92 -4.32 9.70
C LEU A 122 25.41 -4.04 9.59
N PHE A 123 24.56 -4.99 9.99
CA PHE A 123 23.12 -4.78 10.16
C PHE A 123 22.83 -3.65 11.15
N HIS A 124 23.44 -3.64 12.33
CA HIS A 124 23.24 -2.59 13.33
C HIS A 124 23.61 -1.19 12.82
N LEU A 125 24.68 -1.07 12.03
CA LEU A 125 25.07 0.20 11.39
C LEU A 125 24.08 0.63 10.31
N ALA A 126 23.56 -0.31 9.53
CA ALA A 126 22.63 -0.06 8.44
C ALA A 126 21.19 0.22 8.91
N THR A 127 20.82 -0.17 10.12
CA THR A 127 19.46 0.01 10.66
C THR A 127 19.34 1.08 11.73
N GLN A 128 20.40 1.85 11.98
CA GLN A 128 20.42 2.88 13.05
C GLN A 128 20.21 2.32 14.46
N THR A 129 20.67 1.08 14.70
CA THR A 129 20.55 0.40 16.00
C THR A 129 21.91 0.14 16.66
N ALA A 130 23.01 0.65 16.10
CA ALA A 130 24.35 0.52 16.67
C ALA A 130 24.64 1.46 17.87
N GLY A 131 23.70 2.34 18.24
CA GLY A 131 23.79 3.16 19.44
C GLY A 131 24.70 4.40 19.36
N PHE A 132 25.24 4.78 18.19
CA PHE A 132 26.09 5.97 18.05
C PHE A 132 25.31 7.29 18.16
N ALA A 133 25.95 8.33 18.71
CA ALA A 133 25.37 9.67 18.68
C ALA A 133 25.37 10.31 17.28
N LYS A 134 24.51 11.32 17.10
CA LYS A 134 24.22 11.94 15.80
C LYS A 134 25.38 12.66 15.09
N PRO A 135 26.25 13.49 15.70
CA PRO A 135 27.01 14.55 14.99
C PRO A 135 28.01 14.14 13.89
N GLY A 136 28.11 12.85 13.54
CA GLY A 136 28.82 12.34 12.37
C GLY A 136 30.32 12.08 12.58
N GLY A 137 30.90 12.62 13.64
CA GLY A 137 32.31 12.41 13.97
C GLY A 137 32.60 11.04 14.59
N TYR A 138 33.68 11.02 15.35
CA TYR A 138 34.02 9.93 16.26
C TYR A 138 33.26 10.15 17.57
N GLU A 139 31.98 9.79 17.54
CA GLU A 139 31.03 10.07 18.62
C GLU A 139 31.06 9.00 19.72
N PRO A 140 30.66 9.35 20.96
CA PRO A 140 30.41 8.35 21.99
C PRO A 140 29.27 7.43 21.58
N ILE A 141 29.35 6.19 22.03
CA ILE A 141 28.22 5.26 21.99
C ILE A 141 27.28 5.50 23.16
N LEU A 142 25.99 5.39 22.90
CA LEU A 142 24.91 5.78 23.80
C LEU A 142 24.18 4.57 24.40
N THR A 143 24.05 3.48 23.63
CA THR A 143 23.33 2.26 24.00
C THR A 143 23.98 1.04 23.36
N GLN A 144 23.63 -0.14 23.88
CA GLN A 144 24.07 -1.39 23.28
C GLN A 144 23.44 -1.58 21.88
N PRO A 145 24.19 -2.16 20.91
CA PRO A 145 23.64 -2.50 19.61
C PRO A 145 22.37 -3.35 19.74
N GLY A 146 21.31 -2.94 19.04
CA GLY A 146 20.01 -3.62 19.01
C GLY A 146 19.04 -3.25 20.14
N GLU A 147 19.43 -2.44 21.14
CA GLU A 147 18.52 -2.08 22.24
C GLU A 147 17.55 -0.94 21.92
N GLU A 148 17.98 0.04 21.12
CA GLU A 148 17.17 1.21 20.74
C GLU A 148 17.39 1.53 19.26
N TRP A 149 16.36 2.12 18.63
CA TRP A 149 16.53 2.82 17.38
C TRP A 149 17.00 4.26 17.65
N ALA A 150 18.18 4.62 17.16
CA ALA A 150 18.81 5.91 17.40
C ALA A 150 19.40 6.48 16.11
N TYR A 151 18.72 7.48 15.54
CA TYR A 151 19.17 8.13 14.30
C TYR A 151 20.56 8.77 14.48
N SER A 152 21.53 8.28 13.69
CA SER A 152 22.94 8.70 13.77
C SER A 152 23.55 8.99 12.40
N ASP A 153 24.54 9.90 12.35
CA ASP A 153 25.47 10.00 11.22
C ASP A 153 26.76 9.18 11.48
N GLY A 154 27.09 8.94 12.75
CA GLY A 154 28.30 8.21 13.16
C GLY A 154 28.30 6.74 12.77
N GLY A 155 27.17 6.03 12.90
CA GLY A 155 27.02 4.64 12.48
C GLY A 155 27.28 4.46 10.97
N PRO A 156 26.55 5.18 10.09
CA PRO A 156 26.81 5.17 8.66
C PRO A 156 28.25 5.55 8.28
N ASN A 157 28.89 6.49 8.99
CA ASN A 157 30.30 6.82 8.72
C ASN A 157 31.26 5.68 9.11
N TRP A 158 30.96 4.90 10.15
CA TRP A 158 31.70 3.66 10.43
C TRP A 158 31.47 2.59 9.36
N LEU A 159 30.25 2.52 8.80
CA LEU A 159 29.96 1.65 7.66
C LEU A 159 30.78 2.05 6.43
N ALA A 160 30.92 3.35 6.14
CA ALA A 160 31.83 3.83 5.09
C ALA A 160 33.27 3.40 5.31
N ASP A 161 33.78 3.52 6.55
CA ASP A 161 35.14 3.11 6.88
C ASP A 161 35.31 1.59 6.66
N CYS A 162 34.34 0.77 7.10
CA CYS A 162 34.34 -0.67 6.85
C CYS A 162 34.42 -1.01 5.35
N LEU A 163 33.53 -0.42 4.55
CA LEU A 163 33.48 -0.64 3.11
C LEU A 163 34.77 -0.18 2.42
N THR A 164 35.31 0.98 2.81
CA THR A 164 36.60 1.48 2.31
C THR A 164 37.74 0.52 2.65
N HIS A 165 37.74 -0.05 3.87
CA HIS A 165 38.76 -0.98 4.33
C HIS A 165 38.73 -2.32 3.56
N VAL A 166 37.55 -2.90 3.29
CA VAL A 166 37.45 -4.19 2.59
C VAL A 166 37.67 -4.08 1.08
N TYR A 167 37.43 -2.92 0.50
CA TYR A 167 37.73 -2.66 -0.91
C TYR A 167 39.13 -2.11 -1.14
N LYS A 168 39.76 -1.47 -0.14
CA LYS A 168 40.99 -0.68 -0.31
C LYS A 168 40.87 0.34 -1.45
N GLN A 169 39.66 0.84 -1.67
CA GLN A 169 39.31 1.73 -2.76
C GLN A 169 38.38 2.82 -2.24
N ASP A 170 38.52 4.01 -2.82
CA ASP A 170 37.64 5.14 -2.55
C ASP A 170 36.21 4.80 -2.96
N LEU A 171 35.25 4.94 -2.03
CA LEU A 171 33.85 4.61 -2.29
C LEU A 171 33.22 5.43 -3.42
N GLN A 172 33.68 6.66 -3.66
CA GLN A 172 33.19 7.43 -4.81
C GLN A 172 33.61 6.75 -6.12
N GLU A 173 34.88 6.34 -6.23
CA GLU A 173 35.40 5.71 -7.43
C GLU A 173 34.75 4.34 -7.65
N LEU A 174 34.68 3.52 -6.59
CA LEU A 174 33.97 2.24 -6.62
C LEU A 174 32.52 2.41 -7.11
N MET A 175 31.79 3.38 -6.57
CA MET A 175 30.40 3.60 -6.92
C MET A 175 30.23 4.14 -8.35
N PHE A 176 31.13 4.99 -8.85
CA PHE A 176 31.10 5.40 -10.26
C PHE A 176 31.37 4.23 -11.21
N ASP A 177 32.29 3.34 -10.88
CA ASP A 177 32.62 2.17 -11.70
C ASP A 177 31.50 1.13 -11.70
N ARG A 178 30.88 0.89 -10.54
CA ARG A 178 29.96 -0.24 -10.33
C ARG A 178 28.48 0.12 -10.43
N VAL A 179 28.11 1.37 -10.17
CA VAL A 179 26.70 1.78 -10.04
C VAL A 179 26.40 3.05 -10.83
N PHE A 180 26.95 4.20 -10.43
CA PHE A 180 26.56 5.50 -10.97
C PHE A 180 26.86 5.62 -12.46
N GLY A 181 28.07 5.27 -12.91
CA GLY A 181 28.41 5.24 -14.34
C GLY A 181 27.53 4.27 -15.13
N PRO A 182 27.39 3.00 -14.70
CA PRO A 182 26.50 2.03 -15.34
C PRO A 182 25.03 2.44 -15.48
N ILE A 183 24.48 3.20 -14.52
CA ILE A 183 23.09 3.72 -14.62
C ILE A 183 23.01 5.10 -15.30
N GLY A 184 24.11 5.57 -15.89
CA GLY A 184 24.16 6.81 -16.67
C GLY A 184 24.21 8.10 -15.84
N ILE A 185 24.67 8.04 -14.58
CA ILE A 185 24.95 9.22 -13.77
C ILE A 185 26.36 9.72 -14.10
N GLY A 186 26.41 10.93 -14.66
CA GLY A 186 27.64 11.64 -14.96
C GLY A 186 28.34 12.16 -13.70
N ARG A 187 29.64 12.43 -13.83
CA ARG A 187 30.41 12.99 -12.73
C ARG A 187 29.86 14.38 -12.40
N GLU A 188 29.69 15.25 -13.38
CA GLU A 188 29.09 16.57 -13.20
C GLU A 188 27.72 16.57 -12.51
N GLU A 189 26.97 15.47 -12.58
CA GLU A 189 25.65 15.33 -11.97
C GLU A 189 25.68 14.88 -10.50
N LEU A 190 26.78 14.25 -10.04
CA LEU A 190 26.91 13.73 -8.67
C LEU A 190 28.35 13.80 -8.12
N ARG A 191 28.46 14.27 -6.87
CA ARG A 191 29.72 14.36 -6.13
C ARG A 191 29.56 13.83 -4.72
N TRP A 192 30.47 12.97 -4.28
CA TRP A 192 30.53 12.52 -2.90
C TRP A 192 31.75 13.14 -2.21
N ARG A 193 31.54 14.06 -1.27
CA ARG A 193 32.67 14.74 -0.59
C ARG A 193 33.37 13.83 0.42
N ASN A 194 34.61 14.20 0.73
CA ASN A 194 35.35 13.61 1.86
C ASN A 194 34.65 13.92 3.19
N ASN A 195 34.88 13.06 4.18
CA ASN A 195 34.34 13.21 5.54
C ASN A 195 34.86 14.49 6.19
N GLN A 196 33.95 15.38 6.60
CA GLN A 196 34.29 16.65 7.24
C GLN A 196 34.52 16.53 8.75
N TYR A 197 34.10 15.42 9.35
CA TYR A 197 34.14 15.19 10.80
C TYR A 197 35.21 14.17 11.23
N ARG A 198 35.83 13.48 10.26
CA ARG A 198 36.90 12.49 10.45
C ARG A 198 38.11 12.87 9.62
N THR A 199 39.21 12.13 9.78
CA THR A 199 40.37 12.31 8.90
C THR A 199 39.98 12.09 7.44
N HIS A 200 40.45 12.93 6.52
CA HIS A 200 40.09 12.84 5.10
C HIS A 200 40.49 11.52 4.43
N GLU A 201 41.46 10.80 5.00
CA GLU A 201 41.97 9.54 4.45
C GLU A 201 42.02 8.42 5.50
N MET A 202 41.92 7.18 5.03
CA MET A 202 42.16 5.95 5.77
C MET A 202 43.05 5.06 4.89
N GLU A 203 44.20 4.64 5.41
CA GLU A 203 45.12 3.76 4.67
C GLU A 203 45.53 4.32 3.28
N GLY A 204 45.63 5.65 3.16
CA GLY A 204 45.95 6.34 1.90
C GLY A 204 44.79 6.45 0.91
N VAL A 205 43.56 6.08 1.32
CA VAL A 205 42.33 6.13 0.52
C VAL A 205 41.37 7.18 1.09
N GLY A 206 40.68 7.93 0.24
CA GLY A 206 39.72 8.95 0.67
C GLY A 206 38.56 8.39 1.51
N ARG A 207 38.33 8.95 2.70
CA ARG A 207 37.16 8.65 3.53
C ARG A 207 35.98 9.48 3.07
N ARG A 208 34.93 8.84 2.57
CA ARG A 208 33.70 9.51 2.12
C ARG A 208 32.73 9.74 3.28
N GLU A 209 32.01 10.86 3.25
CA GLU A 209 31.00 11.13 4.29
C GLU A 209 29.68 10.42 3.97
N PHE A 210 29.46 9.27 4.58
CA PHE A 210 28.24 8.50 4.39
C PHE A 210 27.03 9.20 5.02
N GLY A 211 27.20 9.85 6.18
CA GLY A 211 26.11 10.52 6.88
C GLY A 211 25.41 11.61 6.07
N SER A 212 26.16 12.41 5.30
CA SER A 212 25.59 13.59 4.60
C SER A 212 26.42 14.15 3.42
N GLY A 213 27.23 13.33 2.76
CA GLY A 213 28.28 13.77 1.83
C GLY A 213 27.91 14.01 0.35
N ILE A 214 26.74 13.63 -0.13
CA ILE A 214 26.42 13.69 -1.57
C ILE A 214 25.81 15.03 -1.96
N HIS A 215 26.32 15.57 -3.06
CA HIS A 215 25.65 16.57 -3.87
C HIS A 215 25.21 15.94 -5.19
N ALA A 216 23.98 16.17 -5.61
CA ALA A 216 23.51 15.71 -6.92
C ALA A 216 22.45 16.62 -7.51
N ASN A 217 22.24 16.50 -8.82
CA ASN A 217 21.08 17.07 -9.48
C ASN A 217 19.89 16.08 -9.43
N VAL A 218 18.69 16.57 -9.76
CA VAL A 218 17.46 15.76 -9.65
C VAL A 218 17.37 14.65 -10.71
N LYS A 219 18.11 14.76 -11.83
CA LYS A 219 18.21 13.69 -12.84
C LYS A 219 18.99 12.49 -12.31
N ALA A 220 20.12 12.72 -11.65
CA ALA A 220 20.92 11.69 -11.02
C ALA A 220 20.16 11.02 -9.86
N MET A 221 19.47 11.82 -9.05
CA MET A 221 18.57 11.32 -8.01
C MET A 221 17.47 10.40 -8.57
N ALA A 222 16.87 10.76 -9.71
CA ALA A 222 15.84 9.94 -10.34
C ALA A 222 16.37 8.62 -10.91
N ARG A 223 17.55 8.62 -11.56
CA ARG A 223 18.22 7.38 -12.02
C ARG A 223 18.53 6.44 -10.87
N PHE A 224 19.07 7.02 -9.78
CA PHE A 224 19.31 6.28 -8.56
C PHE A 224 18.03 5.65 -8.00
N GLY A 225 16.94 6.42 -7.85
CA GLY A 225 15.65 5.89 -7.40
C GLY A 225 15.08 4.82 -8.34
N TRP A 226 15.28 4.96 -9.65
CA TRP A 226 14.82 3.99 -10.65
C TRP A 226 15.53 2.65 -10.56
N LEU A 227 16.85 2.63 -10.30
CA LEU A 227 17.58 1.39 -10.01
C LEU A 227 16.96 0.63 -8.84
N TRP A 228 16.63 1.34 -7.76
CA TRP A 228 16.01 0.76 -6.57
C TRP A 228 14.57 0.29 -6.84
N ARG A 229 13.78 1.05 -7.60
CA ARG A 229 12.44 0.64 -8.07
C ARG A 229 12.50 -0.69 -8.83
N GLN A 230 13.53 -0.88 -9.65
CA GLN A 230 13.73 -2.06 -10.48
C GLN A 230 14.36 -3.24 -9.72
N GLY A 231 14.36 -3.23 -8.38
CA GLY A 231 14.93 -4.32 -7.60
C GLY A 231 16.44 -4.47 -7.80
N GLY A 232 17.14 -3.40 -8.14
CA GLY A 232 18.57 -3.42 -8.42
C GLY A 232 18.95 -3.78 -9.86
N VAL A 233 17.98 -3.88 -10.77
CA VAL A 233 18.22 -4.17 -12.19
C VAL A 233 18.30 -2.87 -13.01
N TRP A 234 19.30 -2.75 -13.86
CA TRP A 234 19.40 -1.69 -14.87
C TRP A 234 19.78 -2.28 -16.22
N ASP A 235 19.05 -1.96 -17.29
CA ASP A 235 19.25 -2.49 -18.64
C ASP A 235 19.42 -4.03 -18.69
N GLY A 236 18.61 -4.74 -17.90
CA GLY A 236 18.65 -6.20 -17.79
C GLY A 236 19.83 -6.77 -16.99
N LYS A 237 20.71 -5.92 -16.45
CA LYS A 237 21.83 -6.31 -15.59
C LYS A 237 21.48 -6.10 -14.12
N GLN A 238 21.66 -7.14 -13.31
CA GLN A 238 21.58 -7.04 -11.85
C GLN A 238 22.82 -6.29 -11.32
N ILE A 239 22.61 -5.10 -10.73
CA ILE A 239 23.67 -4.30 -10.10
C ILE A 239 23.69 -4.53 -8.58
N LEU A 240 22.51 -4.64 -7.96
CA LEU A 240 22.36 -4.92 -6.52
C LEU A 240 21.61 -6.23 -6.30
N PRO A 241 21.84 -7.02 -5.25
CA PRO A 241 21.04 -8.20 -4.98
C PRO A 241 19.57 -7.84 -4.75
N SER A 242 18.64 -8.54 -5.41
CA SER A 242 17.21 -8.22 -5.33
C SER A 242 16.63 -8.45 -3.92
N ASP A 243 17.13 -9.46 -3.23
CA ASP A 243 16.81 -9.75 -1.82
C ASP A 243 17.30 -8.64 -0.89
N PHE A 244 18.50 -8.09 -1.14
CA PHE A 244 18.99 -6.92 -0.40
C PHE A 244 18.11 -5.70 -0.63
N VAL A 245 17.73 -5.41 -1.88
CA VAL A 245 16.83 -4.29 -2.20
C VAL A 245 15.50 -4.45 -1.49
N ALA A 246 14.88 -5.63 -1.60
CA ALA A 246 13.61 -5.93 -0.93
C ALA A 246 13.71 -5.75 0.59
N ARG A 247 14.77 -6.28 1.23
CA ARG A 247 14.97 -6.07 2.66
C ARG A 247 15.20 -4.59 2.99
N ALA A 248 16.08 -3.91 2.28
CA ALA A 248 16.47 -2.53 2.60
C ALA A 248 15.30 -1.54 2.54
N THR A 249 14.27 -1.81 1.74
CA THR A 249 13.12 -0.92 1.51
C THR A 249 11.86 -1.34 2.26
N HIS A 250 11.94 -2.28 3.21
CA HIS A 250 10.81 -2.67 4.08
C HIS A 250 11.21 -2.57 5.57
N PRO A 251 10.24 -2.36 6.49
CA PRO A 251 10.50 -2.47 7.92
C PRO A 251 11.15 -3.81 8.26
N GLN A 252 12.25 -3.81 9.03
CA GLN A 252 12.82 -5.10 9.45
C GLN A 252 12.09 -5.61 10.69
N PRO A 253 11.75 -6.91 10.76
CA PRO A 253 11.15 -7.52 11.94
C PRO A 253 11.95 -7.29 13.23
N GLU A 254 13.28 -7.22 13.14
CA GLU A 254 14.18 -7.00 14.27
C GLU A 254 14.06 -5.58 14.86
N LEU A 255 13.48 -4.62 14.13
CA LEU A 255 13.24 -3.27 14.62
C LEU A 255 11.87 -3.13 15.31
N ALA A 256 10.92 -4.03 15.02
CA ALA A 256 9.55 -3.91 15.48
C ALA A 256 9.49 -3.85 17.02
N GLY A 257 8.83 -2.82 17.56
CA GLY A 257 8.70 -2.59 18.98
C GLY A 257 9.95 -2.07 19.70
N LEU A 258 11.07 -1.81 19.01
CA LEU A 258 12.23 -1.21 19.66
C LEU A 258 11.92 0.22 20.15
N PRO A 259 12.38 0.62 21.35
CA PRO A 259 12.29 2.00 21.79
C PRO A 259 13.02 2.94 20.82
N VAL A 260 12.34 4.00 20.41
CA VAL A 260 12.98 5.10 19.68
C VAL A 260 13.59 6.07 20.68
N ARG A 261 14.89 6.33 20.57
CA ARG A 261 15.64 7.15 21.53
C ARG A 261 15.15 8.60 21.62
N ASP A 262 14.82 9.20 20.47
CA ASP A 262 14.22 10.52 20.38
C ASP A 262 12.85 10.42 19.68
N PRO A 263 11.82 9.93 20.39
CA PRO A 263 10.50 9.72 19.81
C PRO A 263 9.78 11.05 19.56
N THR A 264 10.28 12.17 20.11
CA THR A 264 9.75 13.49 19.82
C THR A 264 10.17 13.97 18.43
N GLN A 265 11.37 13.58 17.99
CA GLN A 265 11.91 13.96 16.70
C GLN A 265 11.66 12.90 15.62
N TYR A 266 11.64 11.62 15.99
CA TYR A 266 11.45 10.48 15.09
C TYR A 266 10.36 9.53 15.61
N PRO A 267 9.13 10.03 15.86
CA PRO A 267 8.06 9.19 16.39
C PRO A 267 7.81 7.96 15.52
N GLY A 268 7.75 6.78 16.14
CA GLY A 268 7.48 5.51 15.45
C GLY A 268 8.57 5.04 14.49
N ALA A 269 9.73 5.72 14.40
CA ALA A 269 10.71 5.45 13.35
C ALA A 269 11.18 3.99 13.25
N ALA A 270 11.23 3.25 14.35
CA ALA A 270 11.55 1.82 14.31
C ALA A 270 10.57 1.00 13.44
N GLU A 271 9.30 1.40 13.36
CA GLU A 271 8.25 0.75 12.57
C GLU A 271 8.28 1.15 11.08
N HIS A 272 8.93 2.27 10.75
CA HIS A 272 8.91 2.85 9.40
C HIS A 272 10.26 2.79 8.68
N TYR A 273 11.26 2.10 9.22
CA TYR A 273 12.65 2.16 8.74
C TYR A 273 13.18 0.82 8.25
N GLY A 274 13.84 0.83 7.10
CA GLY A 274 14.57 -0.31 6.55
C GLY A 274 16.08 -0.20 6.79
N MET A 275 16.89 -0.53 5.78
CA MET A 275 18.35 -0.34 5.83
C MET A 275 18.73 0.99 5.18
N LEU A 276 18.73 2.06 6.00
CA LEU A 276 19.01 3.44 5.60
C LEU A 276 18.04 4.01 4.54
N TRP A 277 16.82 3.49 4.54
CA TRP A 277 15.66 3.98 3.80
C TRP A 277 14.47 4.15 4.75
N TRP A 278 13.69 5.21 4.55
CA TRP A 278 12.36 5.35 5.14
C TRP A 278 11.35 4.58 4.29
N THR A 279 10.31 4.06 4.92
CA THR A 279 9.31 3.19 4.28
C THR A 279 7.91 3.53 4.77
N ASN A 280 6.89 3.24 3.96
CA ASN A 280 5.49 3.29 4.34
C ASN A 280 4.92 1.88 4.61
N GLY A 281 5.76 0.88 4.88
CA GLY A 281 5.35 -0.53 4.96
C GLY A 281 4.25 -0.78 6.00
N ASP A 282 4.27 -0.03 7.10
CA ASP A 282 3.28 -0.07 8.15
C ASP A 282 2.01 0.78 7.85
N GLY A 283 2.04 1.59 6.79
CA GLY A 283 0.90 2.39 6.33
C GLY A 283 0.71 3.73 7.05
N ALA A 284 1.75 4.25 7.72
CA ALA A 284 1.68 5.50 8.47
C ALA A 284 1.17 6.70 7.64
N ILE A 285 1.60 6.80 6.38
CA ILE A 285 1.11 7.82 5.44
C ILE A 285 -0.14 7.28 4.74
N LYS A 286 -1.32 7.50 5.34
CA LYS A 286 -2.61 7.15 4.73
C LYS A 286 -2.72 7.67 3.29
N GLY A 287 -3.24 6.83 2.39
CA GLY A 287 -3.42 7.15 0.98
C GLY A 287 -2.14 7.12 0.13
N VAL A 288 -1.03 6.65 0.71
CA VAL A 288 0.20 6.28 -0.01
C VAL A 288 0.36 4.76 0.07
N PRO A 289 0.80 4.09 -1.01
CA PRO A 289 1.01 2.63 -1.01
C PRO A 289 1.97 2.15 0.07
N ARG A 290 1.78 0.93 0.59
CA ARG A 290 2.67 0.37 1.63
C ARG A 290 4.05 0.01 1.08
N ASP A 291 4.14 -0.30 -0.21
CA ASP A 291 5.42 -0.54 -0.89
C ASP A 291 6.23 0.73 -1.19
N ALA A 292 5.71 1.91 -0.83
CA ALA A 292 6.43 3.17 -1.02
C ALA A 292 7.59 3.32 -0.02
N PHE A 293 8.72 3.81 -0.51
CA PHE A 293 9.91 4.08 0.30
C PHE A 293 10.63 5.34 -0.20
N TRP A 294 11.43 5.97 0.67
CA TRP A 294 12.12 7.20 0.31
C TRP A 294 13.43 7.45 1.06
N SER A 295 14.30 8.22 0.42
CA SER A 295 15.42 8.89 1.09
C SER A 295 14.96 10.27 1.54
N TRP A 296 15.38 10.72 2.73
CA TRP A 296 14.99 12.02 3.26
C TRP A 296 16.18 12.78 3.85
N GLY A 297 16.60 13.81 3.14
CA GLY A 297 17.64 14.75 3.52
C GLY A 297 17.08 15.95 4.28
N LEU A 298 17.93 16.58 5.10
CA LEU A 298 17.67 17.95 5.55
C LEU A 298 17.40 18.84 4.32
N TYR A 299 16.50 19.81 4.48
CA TYR A 299 15.91 20.61 3.39
C TYR A 299 14.90 19.85 2.52
N ASP A 300 14.46 18.67 2.95
CA ASP A 300 13.52 17.82 2.23
C ASP A 300 14.02 17.45 0.82
N SER A 301 15.33 17.20 0.71
CA SER A 301 15.90 16.51 -0.44
C SER A 301 15.38 15.08 -0.44
N LEU A 302 14.59 14.71 -1.44
CA LEU A 302 13.75 13.52 -1.44
C LEU A 302 13.96 12.70 -2.71
N ILE A 303 14.06 11.39 -2.54
CA ILE A 303 13.86 10.42 -3.61
C ILE A 303 12.73 9.53 -3.12
N PHE A 304 11.53 9.72 -3.66
CA PHE A 304 10.33 8.97 -3.34
C PHE A 304 10.07 7.93 -4.42
N VAL A 305 9.96 6.67 -4.01
CA VAL A 305 9.82 5.53 -4.91
C VAL A 305 8.54 4.80 -4.56
N VAL A 306 7.72 4.51 -5.57
CA VAL A 306 6.47 3.74 -5.44
C VAL A 306 6.46 2.64 -6.51
N PRO A 307 6.97 1.43 -6.18
CA PRO A 307 7.08 0.35 -7.15
C PRO A 307 5.76 -0.01 -7.82
N SER A 308 4.68 -0.11 -7.03
CA SER A 308 3.33 -0.45 -7.46
C SER A 308 2.69 0.57 -8.41
N LEU A 309 3.17 1.82 -8.41
CA LEU A 309 2.75 2.87 -9.36
C LEU A 309 3.75 3.08 -10.50
N ASP A 310 4.82 2.28 -10.53
CA ASP A 310 5.94 2.40 -11.45
C ASP A 310 6.52 3.82 -11.48
N MET A 311 6.69 4.41 -10.29
CA MET A 311 6.94 5.84 -10.12
C MET A 311 8.18 6.12 -9.27
N VAL A 312 8.97 7.10 -9.71
CA VAL A 312 10.06 7.71 -8.94
C VAL A 312 9.94 9.22 -9.01
N VAL A 313 10.02 9.89 -7.87
CA VAL A 313 9.99 11.35 -7.78
C VAL A 313 11.24 11.81 -7.05
N ALA A 314 12.01 12.68 -7.71
CA ALA A 314 13.18 13.31 -7.11
C ALA A 314 12.92 14.79 -6.93
N ARG A 315 13.27 15.32 -5.76
CA ARG A 315 13.08 16.72 -5.40
C ARG A 315 14.24 17.21 -4.54
N ALA A 316 14.78 18.39 -4.85
CA ALA A 316 15.82 19.02 -4.04
C ALA A 316 15.68 20.54 -4.03
N GLY A 317 15.95 21.16 -2.87
CA GLY A 317 15.72 22.60 -2.65
C GLY A 317 15.96 23.00 -1.19
N LYS A 318 15.18 23.95 -0.67
CA LYS A 318 15.09 24.26 0.76
C LYS A 318 13.93 23.48 1.39
N SER A 319 13.76 23.54 2.71
CA SER A 319 12.64 22.87 3.37
C SER A 319 11.28 23.29 2.79
N ILE A 320 10.38 22.33 2.57
CA ILE A 320 9.01 22.54 2.05
C ILE A 320 8.00 22.71 3.19
N GLY A 321 6.99 23.54 2.95
CA GLY A 321 5.91 23.82 3.90
C GLY A 321 6.35 24.51 5.19
N ASP A 322 5.38 24.90 6.00
CA ASP A 322 5.59 25.60 7.28
C ASP A 322 5.59 24.65 8.50
N GLY A 323 5.53 23.33 8.26
CA GLY A 323 5.42 22.29 9.30
C GLY A 323 6.76 21.84 9.88
N ASP A 324 6.78 21.58 11.20
CA ASP A 324 7.90 20.88 11.84
C ASP A 324 7.96 19.44 11.32
N TRP A 325 9.16 18.94 11.03
CA TRP A 325 9.36 17.61 10.43
C TRP A 325 9.20 16.46 11.44
N ARG A 326 8.85 16.80 12.69
CA ARG A 326 8.84 15.93 13.88
C ARG A 326 7.51 15.21 14.13
N GLY A 327 6.55 15.29 13.22
CA GLY A 327 5.24 14.65 13.34
C GLY A 327 5.23 13.17 12.96
N SER A 328 4.52 12.34 13.73
CA SER A 328 4.35 10.89 13.52
C SER A 328 3.49 10.51 12.32
N ASP A 329 2.77 11.47 11.75
CA ASP A 329 1.86 11.31 10.63
C ASP A 329 2.52 11.65 9.29
N TYR A 330 3.82 11.99 9.30
CA TYR A 330 4.52 12.57 8.17
C TYR A 330 3.75 13.75 7.56
N GLY A 331 3.12 14.60 8.39
CA GLY A 331 2.29 15.72 7.95
C GLY A 331 3.00 16.72 7.02
N LYS A 332 4.34 16.68 6.98
CA LYS A 332 5.17 17.44 6.04
C LYS A 332 5.38 16.74 4.68
N LEU A 333 5.41 15.42 4.63
CA LEU A 333 5.58 14.65 3.38
C LEU A 333 4.23 14.29 2.75
N ALA A 334 3.20 14.04 3.56
CA ALA A 334 1.88 13.65 3.09
C ALA A 334 1.27 14.64 2.06
N PRO A 335 1.37 15.99 2.22
CA PRO A 335 0.90 16.94 1.22
C PRO A 335 1.67 16.90 -0.11
N PHE A 336 2.89 16.35 -0.11
CA PHE A 336 3.67 16.13 -1.31
C PHE A 336 3.38 14.76 -1.95
N PHE A 337 3.33 13.69 -1.16
CA PHE A 337 3.18 12.31 -1.64
C PHE A 337 1.75 11.98 -2.09
N ARG A 338 0.73 12.41 -1.34
CA ARG A 338 -0.67 12.07 -1.68
C ARG A 338 -1.09 12.59 -3.05
N PRO A 339 -0.81 13.84 -3.46
CA PRO A 339 -1.14 14.29 -4.81
C PRO A 339 -0.40 13.50 -5.90
N LEU A 340 0.85 13.06 -5.67
CA LEU A 340 1.57 12.22 -6.65
C LEU A 340 0.89 10.87 -6.85
N VAL A 341 0.40 10.25 -5.77
CA VAL A 341 -0.39 9.00 -5.84
C VAL A 341 -1.73 9.26 -6.51
N LYS A 342 -2.45 10.32 -6.12
CA LYS A 342 -3.76 10.70 -6.70
C LYS A 342 -3.67 11.02 -8.19
N ALA A 343 -2.55 11.57 -8.65
CA ALA A 343 -2.32 11.84 -10.06
C ALA A 343 -2.48 10.58 -10.92
N THR A 344 -2.26 9.38 -10.39
CA THR A 344 -2.41 8.13 -11.14
C THR A 344 -3.85 7.75 -11.50
N GLY A 345 -4.85 8.39 -10.88
CA GLY A 345 -6.26 8.20 -11.21
C GLY A 345 -6.75 6.77 -10.93
N ALA A 346 -7.58 6.25 -11.84
CA ALA A 346 -8.08 4.89 -11.76
C ALA A 346 -6.99 3.87 -12.13
N PRO A 347 -6.86 2.76 -11.38
CA PRO A 347 -5.75 1.79 -11.56
C PRO A 347 -5.92 0.86 -12.78
N TYR A 348 -7.10 0.83 -13.41
CA TYR A 348 -7.41 -0.01 -14.57
C TYR A 348 -7.87 0.84 -15.75
N PRO A 349 -7.68 0.37 -16.99
CA PRO A 349 -8.26 1.04 -18.15
C PRO A 349 -9.79 1.00 -18.08
N GLN A 350 -10.42 1.97 -18.75
CA GLN A 350 -11.87 2.07 -18.86
C GLN A 350 -12.46 0.77 -19.42
N SER A 351 -13.58 0.35 -18.85
CA SER A 351 -14.34 -0.80 -19.34
C SER A 351 -14.78 -0.62 -20.79
N GLU A 352 -14.75 -1.72 -21.53
CA GLU A 352 -15.27 -1.78 -22.89
C GLU A 352 -16.76 -2.12 -22.93
N VAL A 353 -17.25 -2.77 -21.88
CA VAL A 353 -18.64 -3.23 -21.74
C VAL A 353 -19.50 -2.16 -21.08
N ILE A 354 -18.99 -1.50 -20.05
CA ILE A 354 -19.67 -0.43 -19.31
C ILE A 354 -18.85 0.86 -19.44
N ARG A 355 -19.17 1.67 -20.45
CA ARG A 355 -18.39 2.87 -20.80
C ARG A 355 -18.54 4.00 -19.79
N SER A 356 -19.67 4.08 -19.12
CA SER A 356 -19.90 5.04 -18.06
C SER A 356 -20.99 4.57 -17.10
N MET A 357 -21.04 5.18 -15.93
CA MET A 357 -22.13 5.04 -14.97
C MET A 357 -22.71 6.42 -14.66
N ARG A 358 -24.02 6.57 -14.82
CA ARG A 358 -24.74 7.79 -14.47
C ARG A 358 -25.59 7.58 -13.22
N TRP A 359 -25.42 8.46 -12.25
CA TRP A 359 -26.20 8.47 -11.02
C TRP A 359 -27.52 9.23 -11.19
N ALA A 360 -28.58 8.75 -10.54
CA ALA A 360 -29.74 9.59 -10.28
C ALA A 360 -29.36 10.78 -9.38
N PRO A 361 -30.07 11.93 -9.43
CA PRO A 361 -29.78 13.08 -8.57
C PRO A 361 -29.74 12.69 -7.08
N LYS A 362 -28.86 13.30 -6.28
CA LYS A 362 -28.71 12.94 -4.86
C LYS A 362 -29.98 13.20 -4.05
N GLU A 363 -30.83 14.11 -4.50
CA GLU A 363 -32.12 14.43 -3.88
C GLU A 363 -33.13 13.28 -3.99
N THR A 364 -32.88 12.30 -4.88
CA THR A 364 -33.72 11.10 -5.03
C THR A 364 -33.22 9.92 -4.19
N ILE A 365 -32.19 10.11 -3.34
CA ILE A 365 -31.71 9.04 -2.46
C ILE A 365 -32.78 8.73 -1.42
N ALA A 366 -33.27 7.49 -1.43
CA ALA A 366 -34.17 7.01 -0.39
C ALA A 366 -33.35 6.59 0.84
N ARG A 367 -33.67 7.15 2.02
CA ARG A 367 -32.98 6.85 3.28
C ARG A 367 -33.97 6.34 4.32
N LYS A 368 -33.70 5.17 4.90
CA LYS A 368 -34.41 4.59 6.04
C LYS A 368 -33.40 4.16 7.12
N ALA A 369 -33.90 3.72 8.28
CA ALA A 369 -33.06 3.25 9.39
C ALA A 369 -31.97 4.26 9.82
N LYS A 370 -32.33 5.55 9.94
CA LYS A 370 -31.40 6.63 10.28
C LYS A 370 -30.78 6.42 11.67
N GLY A 371 -29.45 6.49 11.74
CA GLY A 371 -28.64 6.19 12.92
C GLY A 371 -28.10 4.76 12.94
N SER A 372 -28.10 4.05 11.80
CA SER A 372 -27.53 2.72 11.61
C SER A 372 -26.61 2.70 10.39
N ASP A 373 -25.43 2.11 10.53
CA ASP A 373 -24.44 1.99 9.47
C ASP A 373 -24.30 0.55 8.95
N ASN A 374 -23.43 0.34 7.96
CA ASN A 374 -22.92 -0.96 7.55
C ASN A 374 -23.99 -2.01 7.18
N TRP A 375 -24.32 -2.10 5.88
CA TRP A 375 -25.45 -2.88 5.35
C TRP A 375 -25.05 -3.99 4.37
N PRO A 376 -24.22 -4.98 4.76
CA PRO A 376 -24.04 -6.16 3.92
C PRO A 376 -25.37 -6.90 3.81
N LEU A 377 -25.65 -7.47 2.65
CA LEU A 377 -26.94 -8.05 2.33
C LEU A 377 -26.83 -9.22 1.34
N THR A 378 -27.87 -10.03 1.28
CA THR A 378 -28.02 -11.12 0.30
C THR A 378 -29.48 -11.35 -0.09
N TRP A 379 -29.72 -11.93 -1.26
CA TRP A 379 -31.06 -12.26 -1.75
C TRP A 379 -31.46 -13.68 -1.34
N THR A 380 -32.50 -13.79 -0.51
CA THR A 380 -32.89 -15.06 0.11
C THR A 380 -33.88 -15.88 -0.71
N ALA A 381 -34.05 -17.15 -0.34
CA ALA A 381 -35.03 -18.06 -0.91
C ALA A 381 -36.49 -17.55 -0.79
N GLU A 382 -36.79 -16.77 0.25
CA GLU A 382 -38.11 -16.14 0.48
C GLU A 382 -38.36 -14.90 -0.39
N ASP A 383 -37.47 -14.65 -1.35
CA ASP A 383 -37.54 -13.50 -2.25
C ASP A 383 -37.43 -12.13 -1.57
N VAL A 384 -36.66 -12.03 -0.48
CA VAL A 384 -36.37 -10.77 0.20
C VAL A 384 -34.87 -10.51 0.24
N LEU A 385 -34.46 -9.27 0.52
CA LEU A 385 -33.09 -9.01 0.91
C LEU A 385 -32.97 -9.22 2.43
N PHE A 386 -32.05 -10.06 2.87
CA PHE A 386 -31.66 -10.16 4.27
C PHE A 386 -30.39 -9.33 4.47
N THR A 387 -30.38 -8.44 5.46
CA THR A 387 -29.27 -7.53 5.74
C THR A 387 -28.88 -7.57 7.21
N ALA A 388 -27.64 -7.22 7.49
CA ALA A 388 -27.21 -6.82 8.82
C ALA A 388 -27.10 -5.30 8.90
N TYR A 389 -27.00 -4.75 10.12
CA TYR A 389 -26.64 -3.35 10.38
C TYR A 389 -25.65 -3.24 11.54
N GLY A 390 -24.81 -2.22 11.48
CA GLY A 390 -23.86 -1.84 12.51
C GLY A 390 -24.24 -0.56 13.25
N ASP A 391 -23.64 -0.41 14.43
CA ASP A 391 -23.68 0.76 15.32
C ASP A 391 -25.00 1.55 15.28
N GLY A 392 -26.14 0.90 15.52
CA GLY A 392 -27.43 1.56 15.42
C GLY A 392 -28.64 0.78 15.91
N TRP A 393 -29.82 1.23 15.48
CA TRP A 393 -31.13 0.77 15.98
C TRP A 393 -32.02 0.10 14.92
N GLY A 394 -31.54 -0.02 13.68
CA GLY A 394 -32.25 -0.68 12.59
C GLY A 394 -33.40 0.15 12.02
N PHE A 395 -34.35 -0.52 11.37
CA PHE A 395 -35.54 0.07 10.79
C PHE A 395 -36.58 0.45 11.86
N GLU A 396 -37.64 1.16 11.47
CA GLU A 396 -38.76 1.44 12.37
C GLU A 396 -39.70 0.22 12.48
N PRO A 397 -40.23 -0.12 13.68
CA PRO A 397 -39.87 0.45 14.96
C PRO A 397 -38.45 0.03 15.38
N ARG A 398 -37.67 1.02 15.82
CA ARG A 398 -36.29 0.82 16.29
C ARG A 398 -36.21 -0.21 17.40
N VAL A 399 -35.10 -0.94 17.45
CA VAL A 399 -34.76 -1.74 18.63
C VAL A 399 -34.46 -0.83 19.83
N GLU A 400 -34.64 -1.33 21.05
CA GLU A 400 -34.49 -0.53 22.27
C GLU A 400 -33.03 -0.16 22.57
N THR A 401 -32.10 -1.06 22.27
CA THR A 401 -30.67 -0.92 22.56
C THR A 401 -29.88 -0.78 21.26
N LYS A 402 -28.92 0.14 21.23
CA LYS A 402 -27.99 0.29 20.11
C LYS A 402 -27.14 -0.97 19.96
N LEU A 403 -27.17 -1.57 18.77
CA LEU A 403 -26.43 -2.79 18.44
C LEU A 403 -25.20 -2.46 17.59
N SER A 404 -24.09 -3.14 17.86
CA SER A 404 -22.92 -3.17 16.97
C SER A 404 -23.13 -4.14 15.80
N LEU A 405 -23.99 -5.15 15.99
CA LEU A 405 -24.47 -6.07 14.97
C LEU A 405 -25.95 -6.38 15.22
N GLY A 406 -26.81 -5.91 14.32
CA GLY A 406 -28.24 -6.27 14.25
C GLY A 406 -28.62 -6.79 12.86
N PHE A 407 -29.86 -7.24 12.71
CA PHE A 407 -30.35 -7.88 11.49
C PHE A 407 -31.70 -7.32 11.06
N ALA A 408 -31.95 -7.32 9.75
CA ALA A 408 -33.22 -6.89 9.18
C ALA A 408 -33.55 -7.65 7.89
N LYS A 409 -34.83 -7.69 7.56
CA LYS A 409 -35.33 -8.09 6.23
C LYS A 409 -35.82 -6.86 5.50
N VAL A 410 -35.51 -6.76 4.22
CA VAL A 410 -35.97 -5.69 3.32
C VAL A 410 -36.81 -6.33 2.22
N THR A 411 -38.08 -5.96 2.17
CA THR A 411 -39.06 -6.39 1.17
C THR A 411 -39.29 -5.29 0.14
N GLY A 412 -39.94 -5.62 -0.99
CA GLY A 412 -40.22 -4.67 -2.06
C GLY A 412 -39.06 -4.46 -3.05
N GLY A 413 -39.29 -3.53 -3.97
CA GLY A 413 -38.31 -3.07 -4.95
C GLY A 413 -37.51 -1.85 -4.44
N PRO A 414 -36.55 -1.37 -5.22
CA PRO A 414 -35.68 -0.26 -4.82
C PRO A 414 -36.41 1.09 -4.66
N GLU A 415 -37.61 1.25 -5.21
CA GLU A 415 -38.41 2.49 -5.14
C GLU A 415 -39.43 2.47 -3.98
N ASP A 416 -39.80 1.30 -3.47
CA ASP A 416 -40.88 1.10 -2.49
C ASP A 416 -40.50 0.16 -1.34
N PHE A 417 -39.20 -0.05 -1.11
CA PHE A 417 -38.70 -1.01 -0.13
C PHE A 417 -39.18 -0.71 1.30
N GLU A 418 -39.51 -1.75 2.05
CA GLU A 418 -39.80 -1.69 3.48
C GLU A 418 -38.85 -2.58 4.26
N GLY A 419 -38.38 -2.10 5.42
CA GLY A 419 -37.46 -2.85 6.26
C GLY A 419 -38.05 -3.18 7.62
N GLY A 420 -37.75 -4.38 8.12
CA GLY A 420 -38.18 -4.83 9.44
C GLY A 420 -37.03 -5.50 10.20
N ASN A 421 -36.86 -5.14 11.46
CA ASN A 421 -35.81 -5.69 12.32
C ASN A 421 -36.08 -7.17 12.65
N VAL A 422 -35.02 -7.99 12.60
CA VAL A 422 -35.04 -9.40 12.98
C VAL A 422 -34.33 -9.52 14.33
N ARG A 423 -35.08 -9.90 15.38
CA ARG A 423 -34.52 -10.06 16.72
C ARG A 423 -33.93 -11.46 16.90
N THR A 424 -32.72 -11.53 17.43
CA THR A 424 -32.04 -12.80 17.69
C THR A 424 -31.05 -12.69 18.85
N GLU A 425 -31.24 -13.51 19.89
CA GLU A 425 -30.35 -13.52 21.06
C GLU A 425 -28.96 -14.07 20.73
N SER A 426 -28.87 -15.02 19.81
CA SER A 426 -27.60 -15.67 19.45
C SER A 426 -26.79 -14.86 18.42
N GLY A 427 -27.45 -14.04 17.59
CA GLY A 427 -26.82 -13.21 16.57
C GLY A 427 -26.43 -11.81 17.02
N GLU A 428 -27.32 -11.10 17.73
CA GLU A 428 -27.14 -9.66 18.02
C GLU A 428 -25.91 -9.40 18.89
N ARG A 429 -25.20 -8.30 18.63
CA ARG A 429 -24.06 -7.85 19.46
C ARG A 429 -24.20 -6.40 19.85
N THR A 430 -23.64 -6.08 21.01
CA THR A 430 -23.45 -4.72 21.51
C THR A 430 -21.98 -4.33 21.42
N GLY A 431 -21.67 -3.06 21.67
CA GLY A 431 -20.34 -2.49 21.48
C GLY A 431 -20.43 -1.15 20.75
N GLN A 432 -19.28 -0.49 20.54
CA GLN A 432 -19.20 0.76 19.78
C GLN A 432 -17.98 0.72 18.87
N GLY A 433 -18.15 1.12 17.60
CA GLY A 433 -17.05 1.29 16.66
C GLY A 433 -16.22 0.01 16.50
N ALA A 434 -14.90 0.16 16.50
CA ALA A 434 -13.95 -0.95 16.36
C ALA A 434 -14.01 -2.00 17.49
N LYS A 435 -14.64 -1.69 18.63
CA LYS A 435 -14.76 -2.62 19.78
C LYS A 435 -15.97 -3.55 19.67
N GLY A 436 -16.92 -3.24 18.78
CA GLY A 436 -18.08 -4.08 18.52
C GLY A 436 -17.89 -4.93 17.28
N LYS A 437 -18.30 -6.21 17.34
CA LYS A 437 -18.42 -7.06 16.14
C LYS A 437 -19.37 -6.42 15.14
N LYS A 438 -19.00 -6.40 13.86
CA LYS A 438 -19.83 -5.86 12.78
C LYS A 438 -19.87 -6.84 11.61
N ALA A 439 -21.01 -6.93 10.93
CA ALA A 439 -21.09 -7.70 9.70
C ALA A 439 -20.19 -7.07 8.62
N SER A 440 -19.56 -7.87 7.77
CA SER A 440 -18.84 -7.41 6.58
C SER A 440 -19.34 -8.09 5.30
N GLY A 441 -19.98 -9.26 5.42
CA GLY A 441 -20.55 -9.98 4.28
C GLY A 441 -21.72 -10.85 4.69
N LEU A 442 -22.68 -11.01 3.78
CA LEU A 442 -23.81 -11.93 3.89
C LEU A 442 -23.98 -12.68 2.57
N LEU A 443 -24.30 -13.97 2.66
CA LEU A 443 -24.69 -14.81 1.53
C LEU A 443 -25.71 -15.83 2.01
N MET A 444 -26.73 -16.13 1.18
CA MET A 444 -27.59 -17.28 1.41
C MET A 444 -27.24 -18.38 0.40
N VAL A 445 -26.98 -19.59 0.91
CA VAL A 445 -26.56 -20.73 0.12
C VAL A 445 -27.42 -21.93 0.54
N ASP A 446 -28.19 -22.49 -0.39
CA ASP A 446 -29.07 -23.65 -0.14
C ASP A 446 -29.95 -23.50 1.11
N GLY A 447 -30.50 -22.29 1.32
CA GLY A 447 -31.38 -21.96 2.44
C GLY A 447 -30.68 -21.63 3.75
N VAL A 448 -29.34 -21.70 3.80
CA VAL A 448 -28.54 -21.33 4.97
C VAL A 448 -27.96 -19.94 4.78
N LEU A 449 -28.16 -19.05 5.76
CA LEU A 449 -27.50 -17.74 5.80
C LEU A 449 -26.10 -17.92 6.36
N TYR A 450 -25.11 -17.37 5.66
CA TYR A 450 -23.72 -17.26 6.09
C TYR A 450 -23.35 -15.79 6.27
N LEU A 451 -22.71 -15.49 7.39
CA LEU A 451 -22.33 -14.16 7.83
C LEU A 451 -20.82 -14.12 8.07
N ALA A 452 -20.16 -13.17 7.42
CA ALA A 452 -18.79 -12.77 7.74
C ALA A 452 -18.83 -11.57 8.69
N VAL A 453 -18.07 -11.64 9.78
CA VAL A 453 -18.09 -10.66 10.88
C VAL A 453 -16.69 -10.14 11.15
N ARG A 454 -16.46 -8.86 10.92
CA ARG A 454 -15.23 -8.13 11.30
C ARG A 454 -15.20 -7.78 12.79
N ASN A 455 -14.07 -7.27 13.27
CA ASN A 455 -13.82 -6.86 14.65
C ASN A 455 -13.91 -8.03 15.65
N ALA A 456 -13.46 -9.20 15.22
CA ALA A 456 -13.38 -10.40 16.04
C ALA A 456 -11.93 -10.74 16.41
N GLY A 457 -11.04 -9.74 16.54
CA GLY A 457 -9.58 -9.93 16.51
C GLY A 457 -9.01 -9.87 15.08
N ASN A 458 -9.82 -10.31 14.11
CA ASN A 458 -9.73 -10.04 12.67
C ASN A 458 -11.17 -10.27 12.15
N ALA A 459 -11.49 -11.43 11.56
CA ALA A 459 -12.83 -11.80 11.12
C ALA A 459 -13.26 -13.22 11.50
N GLN A 460 -14.56 -13.43 11.71
CA GLN A 460 -15.17 -14.68 12.14
C GLN A 460 -16.42 -15.00 11.31
N LEU A 461 -16.73 -16.29 11.14
CA LEU A 461 -17.95 -16.73 10.47
C LEU A 461 -19.07 -17.05 11.45
N ALA A 462 -20.30 -16.87 11.00
CA ALA A 462 -21.50 -17.38 11.63
C ALA A 462 -22.50 -17.85 10.57
N TRP A 463 -23.43 -18.73 10.94
CA TRP A 463 -24.48 -19.19 10.04
C TRP A 463 -25.81 -19.41 10.75
N SER A 464 -26.89 -19.36 9.98
CA SER A 464 -28.26 -19.57 10.43
C SER A 464 -29.01 -20.47 9.44
N GLU A 465 -29.58 -21.55 9.96
CA GLU A 465 -30.37 -22.53 9.20
C GLU A 465 -31.89 -22.27 9.30
N ASP A 466 -32.29 -21.21 10.03
CA ASP A 466 -33.67 -20.87 10.37
C ASP A 466 -34.01 -19.42 10.00
N SER A 467 -33.50 -18.97 8.85
CA SER A 467 -33.79 -17.64 8.29
C SER A 467 -33.41 -16.46 9.19
N GLY A 468 -32.33 -16.61 9.96
CA GLY A 468 -31.71 -15.57 10.79
C GLY A 468 -32.24 -15.52 12.22
N ALA A 469 -33.10 -16.47 12.63
CA ALA A 469 -33.66 -16.49 13.98
C ALA A 469 -32.62 -16.94 15.02
N THR A 470 -31.79 -17.93 14.69
CA THR A 470 -30.66 -18.37 15.51
C THR A 470 -29.36 -18.46 14.71
N TRP A 471 -28.25 -18.15 15.37
CA TRP A 471 -26.92 -18.08 14.77
C TRP A 471 -25.93 -18.98 15.50
N THR A 472 -25.25 -19.82 14.73
CA THR A 472 -24.09 -20.60 15.19
C THR A 472 -22.82 -19.89 14.74
N TRP A 473 -21.84 -19.77 15.63
CA TRP A 473 -20.58 -19.07 15.38
C TRP A 473 -19.44 -20.07 15.24
N SER A 474 -18.54 -19.85 14.28
CA SER A 474 -17.32 -20.66 14.16
C SER A 474 -16.48 -20.55 15.43
N ASP A 475 -15.82 -21.63 15.81
CA ASP A 475 -14.80 -21.63 16.86
C ASP A 475 -13.47 -21.03 16.37
N TRP A 476 -13.28 -21.00 15.05
CA TRP A 476 -12.11 -20.42 14.37
C TRP A 476 -12.36 -19.01 13.84
N ARG A 477 -11.26 -18.33 13.49
CA ARG A 477 -11.23 -16.98 12.90
C ARG A 477 -10.18 -16.93 11.78
N PHE A 478 -10.35 -15.99 10.85
CA PHE A 478 -9.24 -15.50 10.04
C PHE A 478 -8.26 -14.79 10.97
N GLU A 479 -6.97 -14.88 10.68
CA GLU A 479 -5.90 -14.31 11.53
C GLU A 479 -4.94 -13.43 10.72
N THR A 480 -4.94 -13.57 9.40
CA THR A 480 -4.09 -12.84 8.47
C THR A 480 -4.91 -12.41 7.27
N SER A 481 -4.70 -11.17 6.81
CA SER A 481 -5.51 -10.50 5.80
C SER A 481 -6.99 -10.53 6.18
N PHE A 482 -7.91 -10.51 5.21
CA PHE A 482 -9.34 -10.77 5.39
C PHE A 482 -10.00 -10.05 6.58
N GLY A 483 -9.55 -8.85 6.94
CA GLY A 483 -10.04 -8.09 8.10
C GLY A 483 -11.47 -7.56 7.96
N ALA A 484 -12.00 -7.54 6.73
CA ALA A 484 -13.42 -7.32 6.46
C ALA A 484 -13.89 -8.17 5.27
N PRO A 485 -14.10 -9.48 5.44
CA PRO A 485 -14.46 -10.36 4.34
C PRO A 485 -15.91 -10.12 3.90
N GLY A 486 -16.14 -10.07 2.59
CA GLY A 486 -17.44 -9.97 1.96
C GLY A 486 -17.66 -11.10 0.95
N PHE A 487 -18.83 -11.72 0.96
CA PHE A 487 -19.17 -12.78 0.01
C PHE A 487 -19.51 -12.19 -1.37
N LEU A 488 -19.07 -12.88 -2.42
CA LEU A 488 -19.59 -12.68 -3.77
C LEU A 488 -21.07 -13.09 -3.82
N ASN A 489 -21.94 -12.19 -4.24
CA ASN A 489 -23.36 -12.49 -4.40
C ASN A 489 -23.74 -12.71 -5.87
N PHE A 490 -24.38 -13.84 -6.20
CA PHE A 490 -24.80 -14.15 -7.57
C PHE A 490 -26.28 -13.84 -7.84
N SER A 491 -27.19 -14.56 -7.19
CA SER A 491 -28.63 -14.42 -7.39
C SER A 491 -29.39 -14.89 -6.16
N LYS A 492 -30.71 -14.98 -6.27
CA LYS A 492 -31.58 -15.57 -5.25
C LYS A 492 -31.03 -16.90 -4.73
N ASN A 493 -30.77 -16.99 -3.43
CA ASN A 493 -30.26 -18.19 -2.75
C ASN A 493 -28.99 -18.77 -3.41
N ASP A 494 -28.15 -17.89 -3.97
CA ASP A 494 -26.92 -18.23 -4.68
C ASP A 494 -27.10 -19.21 -5.86
N ALA A 495 -28.32 -19.30 -6.41
CA ALA A 495 -28.64 -20.27 -7.47
C ALA A 495 -27.86 -20.06 -8.77
N GLY A 496 -27.38 -18.83 -9.02
CA GLY A 496 -26.57 -18.44 -10.17
C GLY A 496 -25.07 -18.59 -9.95
N ALA A 497 -24.63 -19.24 -8.86
CA ALA A 497 -23.21 -19.52 -8.62
C ALA A 497 -22.57 -20.19 -9.85
N ARG A 498 -21.38 -19.70 -10.21
CA ARG A 498 -20.68 -20.12 -11.43
C ARG A 498 -20.20 -21.58 -11.38
N ASP A 499 -19.96 -22.10 -10.19
CA ASP A 499 -19.36 -23.40 -9.92
C ASP A 499 -19.69 -23.83 -8.47
N GLY A 500 -19.07 -24.92 -8.00
CA GLY A 500 -19.30 -25.47 -6.65
C GLY A 500 -18.62 -24.70 -5.51
N PHE A 501 -18.12 -23.48 -5.75
CA PHE A 501 -17.43 -22.69 -4.73
C PHE A 501 -18.21 -21.45 -4.32
N VAL A 502 -18.05 -21.08 -3.05
CA VAL A 502 -18.36 -19.75 -2.53
C VAL A 502 -17.10 -18.92 -2.51
N TYR A 503 -17.19 -17.66 -2.93
CA TYR A 503 -16.07 -16.73 -3.03
C TYR A 503 -16.17 -15.61 -2.01
N LEU A 504 -15.04 -15.23 -1.41
CA LEU A 504 -14.93 -14.17 -0.42
C LEU A 504 -13.84 -13.18 -0.85
N TYR A 505 -14.16 -11.90 -0.82
CA TYR A 505 -13.20 -10.82 -1.05
C TYR A 505 -12.91 -10.07 0.23
N SER A 506 -11.70 -9.51 0.33
CA SER A 506 -11.39 -8.53 1.37
C SER A 506 -10.24 -7.64 0.92
N GLN A 507 -10.12 -6.45 1.50
CA GLN A 507 -8.88 -5.70 1.43
C GLN A 507 -7.76 -6.52 2.08
N ASP A 508 -6.54 -6.42 1.54
CA ASP A 508 -5.40 -7.15 2.08
C ASP A 508 -4.84 -6.52 3.37
N ALA A 509 -5.61 -6.59 4.45
CA ALA A 509 -5.25 -6.11 5.77
C ALA A 509 -5.97 -6.92 6.85
N ASP A 510 -5.37 -6.98 8.04
CA ASP A 510 -5.92 -7.74 9.19
C ASP A 510 -7.12 -7.02 9.84
N SER A 511 -7.32 -5.75 9.49
CA SER A 511 -8.33 -4.87 10.06
C SER A 511 -9.23 -4.25 9.00
N ALA A 512 -10.51 -4.09 9.35
CA ALA A 512 -11.48 -3.34 8.56
C ALA A 512 -11.26 -1.82 8.52
N TYR A 513 -10.26 -1.35 9.28
CA TYR A 513 -9.96 0.07 9.45
C TYR A 513 -8.68 0.51 8.75
N GLU A 514 -8.00 -0.43 8.09
CA GLU A 514 -6.76 -0.19 7.35
C GLU A 514 -7.02 -0.18 5.85
N GLY A 515 -6.44 0.80 5.17
CA GLY A 515 -6.31 0.75 3.72
C GLY A 515 -5.30 -0.32 3.32
N ALA A 516 -5.55 -0.96 2.19
CA ALA A 516 -4.67 -1.96 1.59
C ALA A 516 -4.33 -1.60 0.15
N ASP A 517 -3.32 -2.29 -0.38
CA ASP A 517 -2.88 -2.11 -1.77
C ASP A 517 -3.69 -2.94 -2.76
N ALA A 518 -4.36 -3.99 -2.28
CA ALA A 518 -5.08 -4.94 -3.12
C ALA A 518 -6.35 -5.50 -2.47
N LEU A 519 -7.26 -5.97 -3.33
CA LEU A 519 -8.37 -6.84 -2.99
C LEU A 519 -7.94 -8.30 -3.18
N VAL A 520 -7.93 -9.07 -2.11
CA VAL A 520 -7.63 -10.50 -2.13
C VAL A 520 -8.91 -11.33 -2.24
N LEU A 521 -8.76 -12.55 -2.73
CA LEU A 521 -9.86 -13.48 -3.01
C LEU A 521 -9.58 -14.83 -2.35
N ALA A 522 -10.56 -15.36 -1.64
CA ALA A 522 -10.61 -16.74 -1.19
C ALA A 522 -11.80 -17.46 -1.82
N ARG A 523 -11.73 -18.77 -1.90
CA ARG A 523 -12.85 -19.64 -2.24
C ARG A 523 -12.95 -20.81 -1.27
N VAL A 524 -14.13 -21.38 -1.14
CA VAL A 524 -14.38 -22.58 -0.34
C VAL A 524 -15.45 -23.43 -1.02
N PRO A 525 -15.32 -24.78 -1.05
CA PRO A 525 -16.40 -25.63 -1.53
C PRO A 525 -17.70 -25.35 -0.78
N LYS A 526 -18.80 -25.27 -1.51
CA LYS A 526 -20.12 -24.87 -1.00
C LYS A 526 -20.57 -25.71 0.21
N GLU A 527 -20.23 -26.99 0.22
CA GLU A 527 -20.54 -27.94 1.28
C GLU A 527 -19.61 -27.88 2.50
N ARG A 528 -18.50 -27.13 2.40
CA ARG A 528 -17.45 -27.03 3.44
C ARG A 528 -17.21 -25.60 3.94
N ILE A 529 -18.14 -24.66 3.71
CA ILE A 529 -18.02 -23.24 4.13
C ILE A 529 -17.69 -23.08 5.63
N ARG A 530 -18.11 -24.04 6.48
CA ARG A 530 -17.94 -24.02 7.93
C ARG A 530 -16.53 -24.44 8.41
N GLU A 531 -15.70 -25.00 7.53
CA GLU A 531 -14.41 -25.60 7.84
C GLU A 531 -13.25 -24.68 7.43
N LYS A 532 -12.39 -24.25 8.37
CA LYS A 532 -11.28 -23.30 8.08
C LYS A 532 -10.33 -23.86 7.03
N GLU A 533 -10.02 -25.15 7.12
CA GLU A 533 -9.02 -25.85 6.30
C GLU A 533 -9.50 -26.08 4.86
N ALA A 534 -10.78 -25.81 4.55
CA ALA A 534 -11.34 -25.94 3.21
C ALA A 534 -11.17 -24.66 2.37
N TYR A 535 -10.73 -23.56 2.97
CA TYR A 535 -10.52 -22.30 2.27
C TYR A 535 -9.21 -22.32 1.48
N GLU A 536 -9.30 -21.89 0.22
CA GLU A 536 -8.15 -21.68 -0.65
C GLU A 536 -8.07 -20.19 -1.04
N TYR A 537 -6.87 -19.66 -1.13
CA TYR A 537 -6.58 -18.27 -1.43
C TYR A 537 -6.02 -18.15 -2.84
N PHE A 538 -6.51 -17.18 -3.59
CA PHE A 538 -6.00 -16.88 -4.92
C PHE A 538 -4.52 -16.49 -4.80
N SER A 539 -3.63 -17.19 -5.51
CA SER A 539 -2.17 -16.98 -5.45
C SER A 539 -1.58 -16.44 -6.76
N GLY A 540 -2.43 -16.16 -7.75
CA GLY A 540 -2.03 -15.52 -9.01
C GLY A 540 -2.70 -16.11 -10.23
N LEU A 541 -2.31 -15.61 -11.41
CA LEU A 541 -2.71 -16.17 -12.70
C LEU A 541 -1.54 -16.94 -13.30
N SER A 542 -1.86 -18.10 -13.86
CA SER A 542 -0.96 -18.89 -14.70
C SER A 542 -1.60 -19.10 -16.09
N ASP A 543 -0.86 -19.66 -17.04
CA ASP A 543 -1.36 -19.97 -18.38
C ASP A 543 -2.61 -20.89 -18.36
N GLY A 544 -2.84 -21.63 -17.26
CA GLY A 544 -4.00 -22.49 -17.04
C GLY A 544 -5.20 -21.84 -16.32
N GLY A 545 -5.13 -20.55 -15.99
CA GLY A 545 -6.15 -19.84 -15.19
C GLY A 545 -5.69 -19.51 -13.77
N PRO A 546 -6.62 -19.31 -12.82
CA PRO A 546 -6.28 -18.92 -11.46
C PRO A 546 -5.57 -20.04 -10.71
N SER A 547 -4.48 -19.67 -10.03
CA SER A 547 -3.79 -20.51 -9.05
C SER A 547 -4.37 -20.27 -7.66
N TRP A 548 -4.44 -21.34 -6.87
CA TRP A 548 -5.01 -21.35 -5.53
C TRP A 548 -4.04 -22.04 -4.57
N SER A 549 -3.86 -21.46 -3.39
CA SER A 549 -3.04 -22.02 -2.32
C SER A 549 -3.88 -22.21 -1.06
N SER A 550 -3.57 -23.24 -0.27
CA SER A 550 -4.11 -23.37 1.09
C SER A 550 -3.38 -22.47 2.09
N ASP A 551 -2.23 -21.90 1.71
CA ASP A 551 -1.47 -20.98 2.55
C ASP A 551 -1.85 -19.52 2.24
N VAL A 552 -2.39 -18.83 3.24
CA VAL A 552 -2.77 -17.42 3.15
C VAL A 552 -1.57 -16.50 2.91
N ALA A 553 -0.35 -16.93 3.27
CA ALA A 553 0.87 -16.16 3.02
C ALA A 553 1.20 -16.05 1.51
N GLU A 554 0.71 -16.99 0.70
CA GLU A 554 0.93 -17.02 -0.76
C GLU A 554 -0.16 -16.27 -1.55
N ARG A 555 -1.12 -15.63 -0.87
CA ARG A 555 -2.21 -14.90 -1.52
C ARG A 555 -1.68 -13.77 -2.40
N ALA A 556 -2.39 -13.51 -3.49
CA ALA A 556 -2.13 -12.41 -4.41
C ALA A 556 -3.37 -11.51 -4.53
N GLY A 557 -3.14 -10.26 -4.91
CA GLY A 557 -4.20 -9.31 -5.23
C GLY A 557 -4.91 -9.67 -6.54
N THR A 558 -6.24 -9.77 -6.51
CA THR A 558 -7.07 -9.85 -7.73
C THR A 558 -7.31 -8.47 -8.33
N LEU A 559 -7.46 -7.45 -7.49
CA LEU A 559 -7.60 -6.05 -7.86
C LEU A 559 -6.62 -5.21 -7.05
N ASN A 560 -5.54 -4.80 -7.69
CA ASN A 560 -4.54 -3.89 -7.16
C ASN A 560 -4.97 -2.43 -7.37
N ASN A 561 -5.06 -1.67 -6.28
CA ASN A 561 -5.23 -0.22 -6.25
C ASN A 561 -4.44 0.32 -5.05
N PRO A 562 -3.11 0.45 -5.20
CA PRO A 562 -2.19 0.66 -4.09
C PRO A 562 -2.61 1.80 -3.14
N GLY A 563 -2.70 1.53 -1.83
CA GLY A 563 -3.13 2.44 -0.77
C GLY A 563 -4.61 2.83 -0.79
N ARG A 564 -5.39 2.26 -1.71
CA ARG A 564 -6.73 2.74 -2.10
C ARG A 564 -7.76 1.62 -2.19
N VAL A 565 -7.48 0.45 -1.63
CA VAL A 565 -8.46 -0.61 -1.38
C VAL A 565 -8.91 -0.55 0.07
N TYR A 566 -10.22 -0.53 0.29
CA TYR A 566 -10.82 -0.57 1.61
C TYR A 566 -11.99 -1.56 1.61
N ARG A 567 -12.95 -1.34 2.51
CA ARG A 567 -14.21 -2.09 2.55
C ARG A 567 -14.87 -2.10 1.18
N SER A 568 -15.27 -3.30 0.78
CA SER A 568 -15.67 -3.59 -0.58
C SER A 568 -16.79 -4.62 -0.63
N SER A 569 -17.42 -4.70 -1.77
CA SER A 569 -18.38 -5.76 -2.07
C SER A 569 -18.30 -6.16 -3.52
N VAL A 570 -18.68 -7.40 -3.82
CA VAL A 570 -18.73 -7.90 -5.20
C VAL A 570 -20.05 -8.61 -5.43
N SER A 571 -20.70 -8.27 -6.54
CA SER A 571 -21.94 -8.90 -7.00
C SER A 571 -21.78 -9.31 -8.46
N TYR A 572 -22.47 -10.36 -8.87
CA TYR A 572 -22.56 -10.75 -10.28
C TYR A 572 -23.79 -10.12 -10.93
N ASP A 573 -23.56 -9.41 -12.03
CA ASP A 573 -24.58 -8.89 -12.92
C ASP A 573 -24.83 -9.91 -14.03
N ALA A 574 -25.93 -10.66 -13.89
CA ALA A 574 -26.29 -11.70 -14.85
C ALA A 574 -26.71 -11.15 -16.23
N GLY A 575 -27.24 -9.92 -16.29
CA GLY A 575 -27.67 -9.30 -17.55
C GLY A 575 -26.49 -8.91 -18.43
N LEU A 576 -25.39 -8.47 -17.81
CA LEU A 576 -24.14 -8.14 -18.51
C LEU A 576 -23.12 -9.29 -18.54
N GLY A 577 -23.30 -10.30 -17.70
CA GLY A 577 -22.34 -11.38 -17.50
C GLY A 577 -21.04 -10.90 -16.88
N ARG A 578 -21.12 -9.97 -15.90
CA ARG A 578 -19.95 -9.31 -15.30
C ARG A 578 -19.98 -9.34 -13.78
N TYR A 579 -18.80 -9.46 -13.19
CA TYR A 579 -18.59 -9.25 -11.76
C TYR A 579 -18.38 -7.76 -11.50
N LEU A 580 -19.19 -7.16 -10.63
CA LEU A 580 -19.12 -5.76 -10.26
C LEU A 580 -18.51 -5.64 -8.86
N ALA A 581 -17.30 -5.08 -8.78
CA ALA A 581 -16.64 -4.78 -7.52
C ALA A 581 -16.83 -3.30 -7.14
N CYS A 582 -17.44 -3.06 -5.98
CA CYS A 582 -17.51 -1.74 -5.35
C CYS A 582 -16.41 -1.64 -4.29
N VAL A 583 -15.51 -0.67 -4.43
CA VAL A 583 -14.36 -0.49 -3.53
C VAL A 583 -14.36 0.93 -2.98
N ILE A 584 -14.61 1.07 -1.67
CA ILE A 584 -14.53 2.36 -0.99
C ILE A 584 -13.06 2.82 -0.96
N LEU A 585 -12.82 4.12 -1.15
CA LEU A 585 -11.50 4.70 -0.98
C LEU A 585 -11.27 5.03 0.51
N PRO A 586 -10.11 4.69 1.10
CA PRO A 586 -9.80 5.04 2.49
C PRO A 586 -9.85 6.55 2.72
N GLU A 587 -10.63 6.99 3.71
CA GLU A 587 -10.76 8.38 4.16
C GLU A 587 -11.04 8.41 5.67
N ASP A 588 -10.79 9.55 6.32
CA ASP A 588 -10.97 9.67 7.79
C ASP A 588 -12.45 9.54 8.21
N ASP A 589 -13.38 10.05 7.41
CA ASP A 589 -14.81 9.88 7.64
C ASP A 589 -15.60 9.71 6.33
N THR A 590 -15.85 8.45 5.99
CA THR A 590 -16.58 8.04 4.78
C THR A 590 -18.08 8.28 4.86
N ARG A 591 -18.64 8.60 6.05
CA ARG A 591 -20.09 8.76 6.24
C ARG A 591 -20.64 9.98 5.52
N PHE A 592 -19.86 11.06 5.46
CA PHE A 592 -20.31 12.35 4.94
C PHE A 592 -19.51 12.83 3.73
N SER A 593 -18.34 12.23 3.48
CA SER A 593 -17.42 12.63 2.43
C SER A 593 -16.65 11.42 1.90
N GLY A 594 -15.79 11.62 0.91
CA GLY A 594 -14.98 10.58 0.32
C GLY A 594 -15.63 9.99 -0.93
N GLY A 595 -15.03 8.90 -1.40
CA GLY A 595 -15.36 8.35 -2.71
C GLY A 595 -15.17 6.85 -2.76
N PHE A 596 -15.44 6.29 -3.93
CA PHE A 596 -15.35 4.88 -4.19
C PHE A 596 -15.17 4.64 -5.69
N SER A 597 -14.87 3.39 -6.01
CA SER A 597 -14.66 2.92 -7.37
C SER A 597 -15.59 1.76 -7.66
N VAL A 598 -16.02 1.65 -8.92
CA VAL A 598 -16.70 0.48 -9.45
C VAL A 598 -15.83 -0.09 -10.55
N PHE A 599 -15.54 -1.39 -10.45
CA PHE A 599 -14.81 -2.15 -11.46
C PHE A 599 -15.67 -3.30 -11.97
N GLU A 600 -15.43 -3.70 -13.21
CA GLU A 600 -16.06 -4.88 -13.80
C GLU A 600 -15.02 -5.88 -14.28
N ALA A 601 -15.36 -7.17 -14.25
CA ALA A 601 -14.54 -8.24 -14.78
C ALA A 601 -15.39 -9.38 -15.38
N PRO A 602 -14.83 -10.14 -16.36
CA PRO A 602 -15.44 -11.39 -16.84
C PRO A 602 -15.35 -12.53 -15.83
N GLU A 603 -14.38 -12.51 -14.93
CA GLU A 603 -14.14 -13.56 -13.92
C GLU A 603 -13.95 -12.93 -12.53
N PRO A 604 -14.18 -13.68 -11.42
CA PRO A 604 -13.97 -13.21 -10.05
C PRO A 604 -12.55 -12.68 -9.79
N TRP A 605 -11.55 -13.23 -10.46
CA TRP A 605 -10.15 -12.81 -10.32
C TRP A 605 -9.71 -11.78 -11.38
N GLY A 606 -10.63 -11.23 -12.17
CA GLY A 606 -10.31 -10.27 -13.24
C GLY A 606 -10.28 -10.88 -14.65
N PRO A 607 -9.66 -10.22 -15.65
CA PRO A 607 -9.04 -8.90 -15.56
C PRO A 607 -10.07 -7.81 -15.26
N TRP A 608 -9.75 -6.94 -14.31
CA TRP A 608 -10.62 -5.82 -13.94
C TRP A 608 -10.49 -4.65 -14.92
N ARG A 609 -11.59 -3.92 -15.06
CA ARG A 609 -11.71 -2.68 -15.82
C ARG A 609 -12.47 -1.64 -15.01
N THR A 610 -12.12 -0.37 -15.19
CA THR A 610 -12.79 0.73 -14.49
C THR A 610 -14.14 1.03 -15.13
N VAL A 611 -15.21 0.98 -14.34
CA VAL A 611 -16.55 1.47 -14.70
C VAL A 611 -16.72 2.89 -14.23
N TYR A 612 -16.33 3.15 -12.98
CA TYR A 612 -16.49 4.43 -12.32
C TYR A 612 -15.39 4.63 -11.28
N TYR A 613 -14.92 5.87 -11.18
CA TYR A 613 -13.87 6.24 -10.26
C TYR A 613 -14.12 7.66 -9.76
N ALA A 614 -14.37 7.81 -8.46
CA ALA A 614 -14.53 9.12 -7.86
C ALA A 614 -13.80 9.18 -6.53
N GLU A 615 -12.85 10.12 -6.41
CA GLU A 615 -12.20 10.42 -5.12
C GLU A 615 -13.15 11.08 -4.13
N GLN A 616 -14.06 11.88 -4.67
CA GLN A 616 -15.09 12.56 -3.93
C GLN A 616 -16.39 12.33 -4.67
N TRP A 617 -17.31 11.65 -4.02
CA TRP A 617 -18.66 11.50 -4.49
C TRP A 617 -19.52 12.65 -3.93
N ASP A 618 -20.67 12.92 -4.55
CA ASP A 618 -21.56 14.03 -4.18
C ASP A 618 -22.29 13.80 -2.85
N VAL A 619 -22.12 12.61 -2.27
CA VAL A 619 -22.46 12.20 -0.89
C VAL A 619 -21.37 11.24 -0.38
N GLY A 620 -21.26 11.03 0.93
CA GLY A 620 -20.37 10.01 1.49
C GLY A 620 -20.84 8.58 1.17
N PRO A 621 -19.95 7.63 0.78
CA PRO A 621 -20.34 6.23 0.55
C PRO A 621 -20.65 5.46 1.84
N GLY A 622 -20.13 5.92 2.98
CA GLY A 622 -20.25 5.27 4.28
C GLY A 622 -19.38 4.02 4.45
N GLU A 623 -19.75 3.21 5.42
CA GLU A 623 -19.06 1.98 5.83
C GLU A 623 -19.19 0.82 4.82
N SER A 624 -20.17 0.88 3.92
CA SER A 624 -20.51 -0.21 3.00
C SER A 624 -21.19 0.33 1.73
N CYS A 625 -20.93 -0.30 0.59
CA CYS A 625 -21.63 -0.04 -0.68
C CYS A 625 -21.81 -1.36 -1.44
N HIS A 626 -23.02 -1.64 -1.93
CA HIS A 626 -23.42 -2.91 -2.52
C HIS A 626 -24.37 -2.71 -3.69
N PHE A 627 -24.24 -3.50 -4.74
CA PHE A 627 -25.29 -3.67 -5.74
C PHE A 627 -26.04 -4.98 -5.46
N PRO A 628 -27.19 -4.96 -4.74
CA PRO A 628 -28.04 -6.14 -4.57
C PRO A 628 -28.47 -6.72 -5.92
N THR A 629 -28.19 -8.00 -6.13
CA THR A 629 -28.55 -8.70 -7.37
C THR A 629 -30.07 -8.78 -7.59
N LYS A 630 -30.87 -8.73 -6.51
CA LYS A 630 -32.34 -8.59 -6.59
C LYS A 630 -32.81 -7.30 -7.28
N TRP A 631 -32.03 -6.22 -7.21
CA TRP A 631 -32.41 -4.90 -7.73
C TRP A 631 -31.58 -4.45 -8.94
N MET A 632 -31.00 -5.41 -9.66
CA MET A 632 -30.46 -5.23 -11.00
C MET A 632 -31.56 -5.49 -12.02
N SER A 633 -31.61 -4.71 -13.11
CA SER A 633 -32.51 -5.00 -14.22
C SER A 633 -32.08 -6.27 -14.96
N GLU A 634 -33.02 -6.87 -15.69
CA GLU A 634 -32.77 -8.08 -16.48
C GLU A 634 -31.65 -7.91 -17.51
N ASP A 635 -31.50 -6.71 -18.09
CA ASP A 635 -30.42 -6.36 -19.01
C ASP A 635 -29.12 -5.92 -18.30
N GLY A 636 -29.12 -5.88 -16.96
CA GLY A 636 -28.01 -5.45 -16.12
C GLY A 636 -27.69 -3.95 -16.17
N ARG A 637 -28.39 -3.17 -17.00
CA ARG A 637 -28.02 -1.75 -17.22
C ARG A 637 -28.50 -0.82 -16.13
N THR A 638 -29.55 -1.18 -15.41
CA THR A 638 -30.07 -0.40 -14.29
C THR A 638 -29.75 -1.12 -13.01
N VAL A 639 -28.99 -0.47 -12.14
CA VAL A 639 -28.61 -0.99 -10.83
C VAL A 639 -29.01 -0.02 -9.73
N HIS A 640 -29.17 -0.52 -8.52
CA HIS A 640 -29.45 0.29 -7.34
C HIS A 640 -28.40 -0.01 -6.29
N MET A 641 -27.63 1.01 -5.90
CA MET A 641 -26.65 0.86 -4.85
C MET A 641 -27.32 1.00 -3.49
N VAL A 642 -27.10 0.02 -2.63
CA VAL A 642 -27.33 0.12 -1.19
C VAL A 642 -26.02 0.56 -0.54
N PHE A 643 -26.05 1.63 0.23
CA PHE A 643 -24.87 2.17 0.89
C PHE A 643 -25.22 2.81 2.23
N SER A 644 -24.22 3.11 3.05
CA SER A 644 -24.44 3.55 4.44
C SER A 644 -24.06 5.00 4.73
N GLY A 645 -23.92 5.84 3.70
CA GLY A 645 -23.67 7.27 3.88
C GLY A 645 -24.75 7.93 4.74
N GLU A 646 -24.38 8.93 5.54
CA GLU A 646 -25.23 9.56 6.55
C GLU A 646 -25.86 8.58 7.58
N ASP A 647 -25.15 7.49 7.91
CA ASP A 647 -25.57 6.47 8.88
C ASP A 647 -27.03 6.01 8.65
N SER A 648 -27.35 5.64 7.41
CA SER A 648 -28.70 5.24 7.00
C SER A 648 -28.66 4.08 6.01
N PHE A 649 -29.71 3.27 5.96
CA PHE A 649 -29.95 2.37 4.82
C PHE A 649 -30.35 3.23 3.63
N SER A 650 -29.44 3.38 2.67
CA SER A 650 -29.57 4.36 1.59
C SER A 650 -29.57 3.68 0.24
N VAL A 651 -30.54 4.02 -0.61
CA VAL A 651 -30.68 3.43 -1.95
C VAL A 651 -30.56 4.53 -3.00
N ARG A 652 -29.66 4.34 -3.98
CA ARG A 652 -29.51 5.25 -5.12
C ARG A 652 -29.42 4.48 -6.42
N LYS A 653 -30.24 4.88 -7.39
CA LYS A 653 -30.21 4.34 -8.75
C LYS A 653 -28.98 4.81 -9.52
N ALA A 654 -28.40 3.89 -10.28
CA ALA A 654 -27.43 4.16 -11.32
C ALA A 654 -27.81 3.46 -12.63
N VAL A 655 -27.37 4.03 -13.74
CA VAL A 655 -27.55 3.45 -15.08
C VAL A 655 -26.18 3.32 -15.75
N PHE A 656 -25.86 2.11 -16.18
CA PHE A 656 -24.71 1.78 -16.99
C PHE A 656 -24.96 2.11 -18.46
N GLU A 657 -24.01 2.82 -19.07
CA GLU A 657 -24.00 3.05 -20.51
C GLU A 657 -23.14 1.97 -21.18
N ALA A 658 -23.78 1.13 -21.98
CA ALA A 658 -23.10 0.03 -22.66
C ALA A 658 -22.11 0.54 -23.73
N GLY A 659 -20.99 -0.16 -23.87
CA GLY A 659 -20.14 -0.06 -25.05
C GLY A 659 -20.85 -0.59 -26.30
N ARG A 660 -20.48 -0.05 -27.47
CA ARG A 660 -20.94 -0.56 -28.76
C ARG A 660 -20.30 -1.89 -29.11
#